data_AF-G6FTJ2-F1
#
_entry.id   AF-G6FTJ2-F1
#
_cell.length_a   1.000
_cell.length_b   1.000
_cell.length_c   1.000
_cell.angle_alpha   90.00
_cell.angle_beta   90.00
_cell.angle_gamma   90.00
#
_symmetry.space_group_name_H-M   'P 1'
#
loop_
_entity.id
_entity.type
_entity.pdbx_description
1 polymer ?
#
loop_
_entity_poly.entity_id
_entity_poly.type
_entity_poly.pdbx_seq_one_letter_code
_entity_poly.pdbx_strand_id
1 'polypeptide(L)'
;MKPKHLISYHHTCLISLTLISSFVAPDAAIAAPPRTPDKTVNCDILVVGGGLSGVATAYEALLAGRTVCLTEITDWLGGQISAQGTSALDERPTQRAKLYYSRGYLELRQRIERKYGKLNPGDCWVSDSCFLPKDGHEILSSMLKDAERKGKGKLQWFPNTVIKDLNISSDGKIINNAIAIQHKPAPNAPPLNTFTLSQTIQDAYTYQNSSRFTKTIIRLAPKQAQKGNVPNWYVVDASETGEIVGLADVPYRLGIDARSYLEPSSSSATNDPYCTQGFTYTFAMEATKEPQKQTMPPFYMQYSPYYSYELQRLASFPLVFTYRRIWSPRRGEQMKFGGINFTAPVPGDISMQNWTWGNDYRPGTAKDNLIYTREQLQATGQLNPGGWLGGLRVETLRRGEENALGYYYWLTAGTTDSQLGNGVKQPQPNNRFLSGLDSPMGTAHGLSKYPYMREGRRIIGRPSWGAPQGFSIWEVDISRRNYDDEYYRKTLSPAEYRRLKATLAGLEALSVLSGQQRPENVARRTRSTIFPDAIGIGHYAIDFHPCMTKSPPEAPGNTEREGERRGAGQAYPFQIALRAMIPQKIDNLLVGGKSIATSHIAAAAYRVHSFEWSAGAAAGTTAAFALKNNIAPYQLVDELPKIEPQLIALQNLLKKNGNPTAFPDTSIFNQNWEDWK
;
A
#
# COMPACT_ATOMS: atom_id res chain seq x y z
N MET A 1 -1.91 93.52 -29.80
CA MET A 1 -0.69 92.70 -29.65
C MET A 1 -1.09 91.25 -29.39
N LYS A 2 -0.72 90.35 -30.31
CA LYS A 2 -0.70 88.86 -30.27
C LYS A 2 -1.96 88.11 -29.74
N PRO A 3 -2.76 87.46 -30.61
CA PRO A 3 -3.76 86.50 -30.18
C PRO A 3 -3.20 85.07 -30.10
N LYS A 4 -3.81 84.30 -29.20
CA LYS A 4 -3.50 82.91 -28.85
C LYS A 4 -3.76 81.97 -30.03
N HIS A 5 -2.81 81.08 -30.34
CA HIS A 5 -3.02 79.92 -31.19
C HIS A 5 -3.01 78.64 -30.35
N LEU A 6 -4.12 77.91 -30.41
CA LEU A 6 -4.19 76.46 -30.16
C LEU A 6 -3.59 75.74 -31.36
N ILE A 7 -2.62 74.84 -31.14
CA ILE A 7 -2.42 73.63 -31.96
C ILE A 7 -1.95 72.48 -31.04
N SER A 8 -2.60 71.34 -31.24
CA SER A 8 -2.46 70.03 -30.61
C SER A 8 -1.08 69.39 -30.81
N TYR A 9 -0.56 68.69 -29.79
CA TYR A 9 0.37 67.57 -29.97
C TYR A 9 0.01 66.40 -29.06
N HIS A 10 -0.11 65.23 -29.69
CA HIS A 10 -0.35 63.92 -29.09
C HIS A 10 0.80 63.48 -28.18
N HIS A 11 0.47 62.99 -26.98
CA HIS A 11 1.26 61.97 -26.31
C HIS A 11 0.35 60.87 -25.74
N THR A 12 0.50 59.69 -26.33
CA THR A 12 -0.01 58.39 -25.90
C THR A 12 0.56 58.06 -24.53
N CYS A 13 -0.29 58.11 -23.50
CA CYS A 13 0.05 57.68 -22.16
C CYS A 13 -0.27 56.19 -22.01
N LEU A 14 0.77 55.37 -21.89
CA LEU A 14 0.69 53.96 -21.51
C LEU A 14 0.16 53.87 -20.07
N ILE A 15 -1.13 53.57 -19.92
CA ILE A 15 -1.71 53.18 -18.63
C ILE A 15 -1.29 51.73 -18.38
N SER A 16 -0.25 51.55 -17.57
CA SER A 16 0.03 50.25 -16.94
C SER A 16 -1.02 50.00 -15.87
N LEU A 17 -2.03 49.21 -16.20
CA LEU A 17 -2.90 48.56 -15.21
C LEU A 17 -2.08 47.44 -14.55
N THR A 18 -1.44 47.75 -13.43
CA THR A 18 -0.97 46.75 -12.49
C THR A 18 -2.19 46.07 -11.86
N LEU A 19 -2.58 44.92 -12.42
CA LEU A 19 -3.43 43.97 -11.73
C LEU A 19 -2.69 43.55 -10.45
N ILE A 20 -3.16 44.07 -9.31
CA ILE A 20 -2.82 43.52 -7.99
C ILE A 20 -3.49 42.15 -7.92
N SER A 21 -2.75 41.12 -8.34
CA SER A 21 -3.11 39.74 -8.04
C SER A 21 -3.07 39.59 -6.53
N SER A 22 -4.24 39.61 -5.89
CA SER A 22 -4.39 39.18 -4.50
C SER A 22 -3.98 37.72 -4.42
N PHE A 23 -2.73 37.46 -4.08
CA PHE A 23 -2.30 36.15 -3.62
C PHE A 23 -3.05 35.87 -2.32
N VAL A 24 -4.16 35.15 -2.41
CA VAL A 24 -4.73 34.46 -1.26
C VAL A 24 -3.69 33.41 -0.87
N ALA A 25 -2.86 33.74 0.11
CA ALA A 25 -2.05 32.74 0.80
C ALA A 25 -3.01 31.65 1.31
N PRO A 26 -2.69 30.36 1.17
CA PRO A 26 -3.49 29.32 1.80
C PRO A 26 -3.53 29.63 3.29
N ASP A 27 -4.74 29.71 3.86
CA ASP A 27 -4.94 29.82 5.30
C ASP A 27 -4.05 28.77 5.97
N ALA A 28 -3.01 29.25 6.67
CA ALA A 28 -2.28 28.42 7.60
C ALA A 28 -3.32 28.05 8.66
N ALA A 29 -3.89 26.85 8.53
CA ALA A 29 -4.84 26.33 9.51
C ALA A 29 -4.14 26.35 10.86
N ILE A 30 -4.47 27.36 11.68
CA ILE A 30 -4.02 27.42 13.06
C ILE A 30 -4.57 26.15 13.70
N ALA A 31 -3.68 25.24 14.10
CA ALA A 31 -4.06 23.99 14.72
C ALA A 31 -4.95 24.33 15.93
N ALA A 32 -6.23 24.01 15.83
CA ALA A 32 -7.14 24.26 16.91
C ALA A 32 -6.70 23.43 18.14
N PRO A 33 -6.83 23.97 19.36
CA PRO A 33 -6.30 23.33 20.55
C PRO A 33 -6.91 21.92 20.73
N PRO A 34 -6.14 20.96 21.29
CA PRO A 34 -6.63 19.61 21.54
C PRO A 34 -7.94 19.63 22.32
N ARG A 35 -8.95 18.89 21.85
CA ARG A 35 -10.21 18.73 22.58
C ARG A 35 -10.06 17.64 23.65
N THR A 36 -10.64 17.85 24.83
CA THR A 36 -10.74 16.80 25.85
C THR A 36 -11.42 15.56 25.26
N PRO A 37 -10.87 14.34 25.43
CA PRO A 37 -11.50 13.13 24.90
C PRO A 37 -12.91 12.94 25.44
N ASP A 38 -13.88 12.62 24.58
CA ASP A 38 -15.27 12.35 24.98
C ASP A 38 -15.39 10.99 25.70
N LYS A 39 -14.48 10.06 25.39
CA LYS A 39 -14.39 8.76 26.05
C LYS A 39 -12.96 8.21 26.05
N THR A 40 -12.69 7.33 27.01
CA THR A 40 -11.48 6.51 27.04
C THR A 40 -11.84 5.05 26.80
N VAL A 41 -11.07 4.38 25.97
CA VAL A 41 -11.24 2.96 25.63
C VAL A 41 -9.92 2.26 25.88
N ASN A 42 -9.99 1.15 26.63
CA ASN A 42 -8.83 0.39 27.03
C ASN A 42 -8.72 -0.92 26.26
N CYS A 43 -7.52 -1.22 25.76
CA CYS A 43 -7.20 -2.48 25.08
C CYS A 43 -5.78 -2.96 25.42
N ASP A 44 -5.48 -4.20 25.07
CA ASP A 44 -4.15 -4.79 25.22
C ASP A 44 -3.30 -4.49 23.97
N ILE A 45 -3.93 -4.40 22.80
CA ILE A 45 -3.29 -4.13 21.52
C ILE A 45 -4.14 -3.10 20.75
N LEU A 46 -3.51 -2.03 20.28
CA LEU A 46 -4.07 -1.09 19.31
C LEU A 46 -3.58 -1.45 17.92
N VAL A 47 -4.48 -1.72 16.99
CA VAL A 47 -4.20 -1.94 15.58
C VAL A 47 -4.72 -0.75 14.78
N VAL A 48 -3.83 -0.07 14.07
CA VAL A 48 -4.15 1.11 13.25
C VAL A 48 -4.13 0.67 11.79
N GLY A 49 -5.29 0.72 11.13
CA GLY A 49 -5.49 0.22 9.77
C GLY A 49 -6.25 -1.10 9.74
N GLY A 50 -7.36 -1.14 9.04
CA GLY A 50 -8.25 -2.29 8.83
C GLY A 50 -7.98 -3.05 7.53
N GLY A 51 -6.81 -2.87 6.92
CA GLY A 51 -6.34 -3.65 5.77
C GLY A 51 -6.12 -5.13 6.10
N LEU A 52 -5.65 -5.94 5.13
CA LEU A 52 -5.41 -7.37 5.37
C LEU A 52 -4.43 -7.63 6.50
N SER A 53 -3.38 -6.82 6.61
CA SER A 53 -2.41 -6.93 7.70
C SER A 53 -3.06 -6.63 9.06
N GLY A 54 -3.82 -5.55 9.18
CA GLY A 54 -4.50 -5.20 10.43
C GLY A 54 -5.57 -6.19 10.85
N VAL A 55 -6.34 -6.71 9.89
CA VAL A 55 -7.31 -7.78 10.14
C VAL A 55 -6.62 -9.05 10.60
N ALA A 56 -5.51 -9.45 9.98
CA ALA A 56 -4.75 -10.63 10.41
C ALA A 56 -4.12 -10.43 11.80
N THR A 57 -3.65 -9.22 12.12
CA THR A 57 -3.18 -8.87 13.46
C THR A 57 -4.29 -9.01 14.50
N ALA A 58 -5.46 -8.42 14.24
CA ALA A 58 -6.61 -8.53 15.13
C ALA A 58 -7.07 -9.99 15.28
N TYR A 59 -7.12 -10.75 14.18
CA TYR A 59 -7.50 -12.16 14.17
C TYR A 59 -6.60 -13.00 15.10
N GLU A 60 -5.28 -12.90 14.95
CA GLU A 60 -4.34 -13.66 15.79
C GLU A 60 -4.36 -13.19 17.26
N ALA A 61 -4.47 -11.88 17.50
CA ALA A 61 -4.57 -11.33 18.85
C ALA A 61 -5.86 -11.76 19.58
N LEU A 62 -7.00 -11.78 18.89
CA LEU A 62 -8.27 -12.26 19.43
C LEU A 62 -8.21 -13.75 19.76
N LEU A 63 -7.62 -14.57 18.88
CA LEU A 63 -7.39 -16.00 19.13
C LEU A 63 -6.47 -16.24 20.34
N ALA A 64 -5.55 -15.31 20.61
CA ALA A 64 -4.70 -15.32 21.79
C ALA A 64 -5.38 -14.75 23.07
N GLY A 65 -6.68 -14.44 23.01
CA GLY A 65 -7.47 -13.97 24.16
C GLY A 65 -7.25 -12.50 24.52
N ARG A 66 -6.76 -11.68 23.58
CA ARG A 66 -6.48 -10.25 23.82
C ARG A 66 -7.68 -9.36 23.53
N THR A 67 -7.70 -8.21 24.20
CA THR A 67 -8.59 -7.08 23.92
C THR A 67 -7.95 -6.22 22.84
N VAL A 68 -8.58 -6.07 21.69
CA VAL A 68 -8.02 -5.38 20.51
C VAL A 68 -8.85 -4.14 20.20
N CYS A 69 -8.23 -2.96 20.17
CA CYS A 69 -8.79 -1.79 19.51
C CYS A 69 -8.35 -1.81 18.05
N LEU A 70 -9.27 -1.80 17.09
CA LEU A 70 -8.96 -1.77 15.67
C LEU A 70 -9.58 -0.51 15.06
N THR A 71 -8.75 0.40 14.52
CA THR A 71 -9.20 1.61 13.84
C THR A 71 -9.02 1.48 12.32
N GLU A 72 -9.93 2.06 11.56
CA GLU A 72 -9.88 2.11 10.10
C GLU A 72 -10.52 3.40 9.61
N ILE A 73 -9.89 4.07 8.65
CA ILE A 73 -10.38 5.35 8.11
C ILE A 73 -11.67 5.17 7.33
N THR A 74 -11.91 3.99 6.76
CA THR A 74 -13.15 3.62 6.08
C THR A 74 -14.11 2.85 7.00
N ASP A 75 -15.28 2.50 6.47
CA ASP A 75 -16.25 1.62 7.11
C ASP A 75 -16.03 0.13 6.81
N TRP A 76 -15.05 -0.21 5.95
CA TRP A 76 -14.81 -1.58 5.47
C TRP A 76 -13.45 -2.13 5.91
N LEU A 77 -13.46 -3.38 6.38
CA LEU A 77 -12.28 -4.20 6.63
C LEU A 77 -11.80 -4.88 5.36
N GLY A 78 -10.48 -5.03 5.21
CA GLY A 78 -9.82 -5.82 4.16
C GLY A 78 -8.95 -5.03 3.20
N GLY A 79 -8.95 -3.70 3.26
CA GLY A 79 -8.09 -2.84 2.47
C GLY A 79 -8.17 -3.18 0.98
N GLN A 80 -7.08 -3.73 0.43
CA GLN A 80 -6.96 -4.22 -0.94
C GLN A 80 -8.23 -4.96 -1.42
N ILE A 81 -8.68 -6.00 -0.71
CA ILE A 81 -9.77 -6.86 -1.20
C ILE A 81 -11.17 -6.25 -1.08
N SER A 82 -11.30 -5.08 -0.45
CA SER A 82 -12.60 -4.48 -0.11
C SER A 82 -12.60 -2.97 -0.35
N ALA A 83 -12.20 -2.16 0.63
CA ALA A 83 -12.24 -0.70 0.61
C ALA A 83 -11.48 -0.10 -0.59
N GLN A 84 -10.46 -0.80 -1.08
CA GLN A 84 -9.64 -0.40 -2.23
C GLN A 84 -10.03 -1.10 -3.54
N GLY A 85 -10.90 -2.12 -3.47
CA GLY A 85 -11.51 -2.78 -4.62
C GLY A 85 -10.61 -3.72 -5.43
N THR A 86 -9.38 -4.02 -5.02
CA THR A 86 -8.55 -5.07 -5.65
C THR A 86 -8.89 -6.47 -5.14
N SER A 87 -10.16 -6.85 -5.26
CA SER A 87 -10.75 -8.12 -4.81
C SER A 87 -10.47 -9.31 -5.75
N ALA A 88 -9.26 -9.34 -6.34
CA ALA A 88 -8.69 -10.52 -6.98
C ALA A 88 -7.38 -10.87 -6.28
N LEU A 89 -7.27 -12.08 -5.73
CA LEU A 89 -6.12 -12.45 -4.90
C LEU A 89 -4.90 -12.73 -5.76
N ASP A 90 -3.83 -11.98 -5.53
CA ASP A 90 -2.57 -12.12 -6.25
C ASP A 90 -1.71 -13.22 -5.61
N GLU A 91 -1.64 -14.38 -6.28
CA GLU A 91 -1.06 -15.61 -5.73
C GLU A 91 -0.18 -16.34 -6.75
N ARG A 92 1.03 -16.73 -6.33
CA ARG A 92 1.91 -17.54 -7.18
C ARG A 92 1.33 -18.96 -7.37
N PRO A 93 1.40 -19.53 -8.59
CA PRO A 93 0.81 -20.83 -8.89
C PRO A 93 1.28 -21.95 -7.95
N THR A 94 2.58 -22.00 -7.65
CA THR A 94 3.18 -23.04 -6.79
C THR A 94 2.71 -22.96 -5.34
N GLN A 95 2.69 -21.76 -4.76
CA GLN A 95 2.19 -21.55 -3.39
C GLN A 95 0.69 -21.85 -3.29
N ARG A 96 -0.07 -21.46 -4.31
CA ARG A 96 -1.52 -21.70 -4.41
C ARG A 96 -1.86 -23.18 -4.51
N ALA A 97 -1.18 -23.91 -5.39
CA ALA A 97 -1.39 -25.35 -5.58
C ALA A 97 -1.09 -26.14 -4.30
N LYS A 98 -0.09 -25.72 -3.52
CA LYS A 98 0.26 -26.33 -2.23
C LYS A 98 -0.56 -25.80 -1.05
N LEU A 99 -1.41 -24.79 -1.25
CA LEU A 99 -2.12 -24.05 -0.20
C LEU A 99 -1.19 -23.64 0.95
N TYR A 100 0.02 -23.20 0.63
CA TYR A 100 1.05 -22.91 1.64
C TYR A 100 0.97 -21.45 2.11
N TYR A 101 -0.02 -21.16 2.94
CA TYR A 101 -0.33 -19.83 3.47
C TYR A 101 -0.56 -19.85 4.99
N SER A 102 -0.64 -18.66 5.60
CA SER A 102 -1.07 -18.52 7.00
C SER A 102 -2.51 -19.02 7.20
N ARG A 103 -2.81 -19.60 8.37
CA ARG A 103 -4.12 -20.23 8.66
C ARG A 103 -5.34 -19.36 8.36
N GLY A 104 -5.27 -18.08 8.72
CA GLY A 104 -6.39 -17.15 8.52
C GLY A 104 -6.62 -16.80 7.04
N TYR A 105 -5.55 -16.77 6.24
CA TYR A 105 -5.67 -16.57 4.79
C TYR A 105 -6.31 -17.79 4.10
N LEU A 106 -6.01 -19.01 4.57
CA LEU A 106 -6.71 -20.23 4.13
C LEU A 106 -8.19 -20.20 4.50
N GLU A 107 -8.52 -19.75 5.71
CA GLU A 107 -9.91 -19.57 6.14
C GLU A 107 -10.65 -18.53 5.29
N LEU A 108 -10.01 -17.40 4.94
CA LEU A 108 -10.56 -16.41 4.01
C LEU A 108 -10.91 -17.04 2.66
N ARG A 109 -9.98 -17.79 2.04
CA ARG A 109 -10.22 -18.50 0.77
C ARG A 109 -11.42 -19.45 0.88
N GLN A 110 -11.46 -20.27 1.93
CA GLN A 110 -12.56 -21.21 2.16
C GLN A 110 -13.92 -20.52 2.32
N ARG A 111 -13.97 -19.35 2.98
CA ARG A 111 -15.21 -18.59 3.15
C ARG A 111 -15.68 -17.92 1.86
N ILE A 112 -14.76 -17.45 1.03
CA ILE A 112 -15.06 -16.96 -0.32
C ILE A 112 -15.69 -18.10 -1.15
N GLU A 113 -15.01 -19.25 -1.20
CA GLU A 113 -15.50 -20.42 -1.94
C GLU A 113 -16.87 -20.88 -1.42
N ARG A 114 -17.07 -20.92 -0.11
CA ARG A 114 -18.37 -21.26 0.49
C ARG A 114 -19.47 -20.28 0.10
N LYS A 115 -19.18 -18.98 0.03
CA LYS A 115 -20.18 -17.95 -0.30
C LYS A 115 -20.67 -18.06 -1.74
N TYR A 116 -19.78 -18.37 -2.68
CA TYR A 116 -20.11 -18.41 -4.11
C TYR A 116 -20.21 -19.82 -4.73
N GLY A 117 -19.89 -20.87 -3.97
CA GLY A 117 -19.69 -22.23 -4.48
C GLY A 117 -18.42 -22.43 -5.32
N LYS A 118 -17.60 -21.38 -5.46
CA LYS A 118 -16.31 -21.36 -6.18
C LYS A 118 -15.50 -20.12 -5.78
N LEU A 119 -14.19 -20.14 -5.96
CA LEU A 119 -13.33 -18.99 -5.66
C LEU A 119 -13.48 -17.83 -6.66
N ASN A 120 -13.85 -18.13 -7.91
CA ASN A 120 -13.93 -17.17 -9.00
C ASN A 120 -15.36 -17.10 -9.58
N PRO A 121 -16.33 -16.48 -8.89
CA PRO A 121 -17.68 -16.25 -9.38
C PRO A 121 -17.74 -15.59 -10.77
N GLY A 122 -16.84 -14.65 -11.04
CA GLY A 122 -16.82 -13.91 -12.30
C GLY A 122 -15.97 -14.49 -13.41
N ASP A 123 -15.26 -15.61 -13.22
CA ASP A 123 -14.35 -16.17 -14.24
C ASP A 123 -13.38 -15.10 -14.78
N CYS A 124 -12.77 -14.32 -13.87
CA CYS A 124 -11.67 -13.40 -14.17
C CYS A 124 -10.43 -14.21 -14.58
N TRP A 125 -9.58 -13.66 -15.46
CA TRP A 125 -8.40 -14.39 -15.91
C TRP A 125 -7.12 -14.10 -15.12
N VAL A 126 -7.08 -13.04 -14.30
CA VAL A 126 -5.88 -12.68 -13.52
C VAL A 126 -5.64 -13.56 -12.31
N SER A 127 -6.70 -14.13 -11.73
CA SER A 127 -6.65 -14.82 -10.45
C SER A 127 -7.61 -16.01 -10.42
N ASP A 128 -7.28 -17.00 -9.60
CA ASP A 128 -8.17 -18.12 -9.28
C ASP A 128 -9.21 -17.71 -8.22
N SER A 129 -9.12 -16.51 -7.64
CA SER A 129 -10.06 -15.97 -6.65
C SER A 129 -10.38 -14.52 -6.95
N CYS A 130 -11.62 -14.25 -7.36
CA CYS A 130 -12.13 -12.92 -7.73
C CYS A 130 -13.57 -12.77 -7.23
N PHE A 131 -13.87 -11.76 -6.44
CA PHE A 131 -15.17 -11.64 -5.77
C PHE A 131 -15.60 -10.19 -5.56
N LEU A 132 -16.83 -9.96 -5.08
CA LEU A 132 -17.32 -8.61 -4.81
C LEU A 132 -16.59 -8.00 -3.59
N PRO A 133 -16.07 -6.76 -3.67
CA PRO A 133 -15.34 -6.13 -2.56
C PRO A 133 -16.12 -6.05 -1.24
N LYS A 134 -17.42 -5.73 -1.29
CA LYS A 134 -18.32 -5.72 -0.13
C LYS A 134 -18.34 -7.07 0.60
N ASP A 135 -18.34 -8.17 -0.16
CA ASP A 135 -18.37 -9.52 0.40
C ASP A 135 -17.05 -9.87 1.10
N GLY A 136 -15.92 -9.35 0.61
CA GLY A 136 -14.63 -9.42 1.30
C GLY A 136 -14.70 -8.81 2.70
N HIS A 137 -15.29 -7.61 2.83
CA HIS A 137 -15.51 -6.98 4.14
C HIS A 137 -16.40 -7.81 5.06
N GLU A 138 -17.53 -8.33 4.56
CA GLU A 138 -18.46 -9.15 5.36
C GLU A 138 -17.80 -10.44 5.85
N ILE A 139 -17.04 -11.12 4.99
CA ILE A 139 -16.31 -12.34 5.32
C ILE A 139 -15.28 -12.05 6.42
N LEU A 140 -14.45 -11.03 6.26
CA LEU A 140 -13.44 -10.67 7.26
C LEU A 140 -14.08 -10.26 8.59
N SER A 141 -15.18 -9.51 8.55
CA SER A 141 -15.95 -9.17 9.75
C SER A 141 -16.45 -10.41 10.48
N SER A 142 -16.96 -11.41 9.74
CA SER A 142 -17.39 -12.68 10.32
C SER A 142 -16.23 -13.49 10.91
N MET A 143 -15.05 -13.47 10.26
CA MET A 143 -13.85 -14.14 10.76
C MET A 143 -13.39 -13.56 12.10
N LEU A 144 -13.39 -12.23 12.24
CA LEU A 144 -13.03 -11.57 13.51
C LEU A 144 -14.02 -11.88 14.63
N LYS A 145 -15.34 -11.90 14.35
CA LYS A 145 -16.35 -12.33 15.32
C LYS A 145 -16.15 -13.78 15.76
N ASP A 146 -15.73 -14.65 14.84
CA ASP A 146 -15.46 -16.05 15.17
C ASP A 146 -14.17 -16.21 15.97
N ALA A 147 -13.13 -15.42 15.66
CA ALA A 147 -11.89 -15.36 16.42
C ALA A 147 -12.12 -14.87 17.86
N GLU A 148 -12.96 -13.84 18.04
CA GLU A 148 -13.37 -13.35 19.36
C GLU A 148 -13.99 -14.46 20.21
N ARG A 149 -14.95 -15.20 19.65
CA ARG A 149 -15.60 -16.33 20.34
C ARG A 149 -14.62 -17.47 20.65
N LYS A 150 -13.80 -17.88 19.67
CA LYS A 150 -12.87 -19.01 19.80
C LYS A 150 -11.75 -18.72 20.80
N GLY A 151 -11.13 -17.54 20.72
CA GLY A 151 -10.01 -17.15 21.56
C GLY A 151 -10.40 -16.57 22.92
N LYS A 152 -11.69 -16.27 23.12
CA LYS A 152 -12.18 -15.48 24.25
C LYS A 152 -11.52 -14.09 24.34
N GLY A 153 -11.09 -13.56 23.19
CA GLY A 153 -10.64 -12.19 23.06
C GLY A 153 -11.82 -11.22 23.05
N LYS A 154 -11.53 -9.92 22.87
CA LYS A 154 -12.57 -8.90 22.70
C LYS A 154 -12.17 -7.92 21.62
N LEU A 155 -13.01 -7.73 20.61
CA LEU A 155 -12.79 -6.74 19.57
C LEU A 155 -13.53 -5.43 19.88
N GLN A 156 -12.81 -4.33 19.82
CA GLN A 156 -13.36 -2.97 19.81
C GLN A 156 -13.06 -2.37 18.43
N TRP A 157 -14.05 -2.47 17.55
CA TRP A 157 -13.96 -2.01 16.17
C TRP A 157 -14.38 -0.54 16.04
N PHE A 158 -13.52 0.28 15.43
CA PHE A 158 -13.71 1.71 15.22
C PHE A 158 -13.62 2.04 13.72
N PRO A 159 -14.71 1.87 12.95
CA PRO A 159 -14.76 2.32 11.57
C PRO A 159 -14.78 3.85 11.50
N ASN A 160 -14.41 4.41 10.35
CA ASN A 160 -14.38 5.85 10.10
C ASN A 160 -13.59 6.60 11.18
N THR A 161 -12.42 6.06 11.54
CA THR A 161 -11.63 6.52 12.67
C THR A 161 -10.16 6.63 12.28
N VAL A 162 -9.59 7.83 12.50
CA VAL A 162 -8.18 8.13 12.25
C VAL A 162 -7.42 8.32 13.56
N ILE A 163 -6.10 8.16 13.56
CA ILE A 163 -5.25 8.50 14.71
C ILE A 163 -4.75 9.93 14.52
N LYS A 164 -5.08 10.79 15.49
CA LYS A 164 -4.77 12.22 15.42
C LYS A 164 -3.49 12.58 16.14
N ASP A 165 -3.29 12.07 17.35
CA ASP A 165 -2.15 12.43 18.19
C ASP A 165 -1.68 11.23 19.02
N LEU A 166 -0.41 11.25 19.40
CA LEU A 166 0.21 10.26 20.27
C LEU A 166 0.77 10.95 21.52
N ASN A 167 0.49 10.38 22.68
CA ASN A 167 1.23 10.73 23.88
C ASN A 167 2.40 9.75 24.03
N ILE A 168 3.60 10.22 23.75
CA ILE A 168 4.84 9.44 23.87
C ILE A 168 5.52 9.79 25.20
N SER A 169 6.14 8.80 25.85
CA SER A 169 6.93 8.99 27.06
C SER A 169 8.06 10.01 26.87
N SER A 170 8.52 10.61 27.97
CA SER A 170 9.56 11.65 27.94
C SER A 170 10.89 11.19 27.35
N ASP A 171 11.19 9.89 27.41
CA ASP A 171 12.37 9.28 26.77
C ASP A 171 12.16 8.94 25.28
N GLY A 172 10.96 9.17 24.75
CA GLY A 172 10.61 8.94 23.35
C GLY A 172 10.35 7.47 22.98
N LYS A 173 10.30 6.55 23.95
CA LYS A 173 10.32 5.10 23.69
C LYS A 173 8.97 4.42 23.72
N ILE A 174 7.99 4.96 24.44
CA ILE A 174 6.72 4.29 24.69
C ILE A 174 5.57 5.19 24.26
N ILE A 175 4.68 4.68 23.41
CA ILE A 175 3.37 5.29 23.19
C ILE A 175 2.50 4.94 24.40
N ASN A 176 2.20 5.94 25.25
CA ASN A 176 1.40 5.77 26.46
C ASN A 176 -0.10 5.68 26.14
N ASN A 177 -0.56 6.48 25.17
CA ASN A 177 -1.93 6.48 24.65
C ASN A 177 -1.97 7.17 23.28
N ALA A 178 -3.05 6.92 22.55
CA ALA A 178 -3.34 7.56 21.27
C ALA A 178 -4.68 8.29 21.33
N ILE A 179 -4.77 9.44 20.65
CA ILE A 179 -6.02 10.16 20.41
C ILE A 179 -6.51 9.78 19.03
N ALA A 180 -7.72 9.26 18.96
CA ALA A 180 -8.40 8.92 17.72
C ALA A 180 -9.62 9.83 17.50
N ILE A 181 -9.93 10.09 16.23
CA ILE A 181 -11.12 10.86 15.82
C ILE A 181 -12.02 9.93 15.03
N GLN A 182 -13.12 9.51 15.64
CA GLN A 182 -14.19 8.81 14.95
C GLN A 182 -15.20 9.82 14.42
N HIS A 183 -15.59 9.68 13.16
CA HIS A 183 -16.54 10.58 12.53
C HIS A 183 -17.78 9.85 11.99
N LYS A 184 -18.89 10.58 11.95
CA LYS A 184 -20.18 10.18 11.37
C LYS A 184 -20.79 11.37 10.64
N PRO A 185 -21.81 11.19 9.78
CA PRO A 185 -22.49 12.29 9.11
C PRO A 185 -22.99 13.32 10.13
N ALA A 186 -22.78 14.60 9.85
CA ALA A 186 -23.40 15.68 10.59
C ALA A 186 -24.93 15.67 10.39
N PRO A 187 -25.71 16.28 11.29
CA PRO A 187 -27.14 16.46 11.06
C PRO A 187 -27.40 17.11 9.70
N ASN A 188 -28.30 16.52 8.91
CA ASN A 188 -28.64 16.94 7.54
C ASN A 188 -27.52 16.81 6.48
N ALA A 189 -26.36 16.26 6.84
CA ALA A 189 -25.35 15.91 5.85
C ALA A 189 -25.70 14.59 5.14
N PRO A 190 -25.25 14.38 3.90
CA PRO A 190 -25.38 13.09 3.22
C PRO A 190 -24.68 11.97 4.01
N PRO A 191 -25.04 10.69 3.77
CA PRO A 191 -24.36 9.55 4.38
C PRO A 191 -22.85 9.54 4.09
N LEU A 192 -22.09 8.83 4.92
CA LEU A 192 -20.67 8.57 4.64
C LEU A 192 -20.51 7.90 3.28
N ASN A 193 -19.35 8.09 2.65
CA ASN A 193 -19.05 7.63 1.29
C ASN A 193 -19.86 8.32 0.18
N THR A 194 -20.52 9.45 0.48
CA THR A 194 -21.10 10.31 -0.55
C THR A 194 -20.04 11.14 -1.25
N PHE A 195 -19.16 11.76 -0.46
CA PHE A 195 -18.03 12.57 -0.93
C PHE A 195 -16.81 11.69 -1.19
N THR A 196 -15.94 12.14 -2.09
CA THR A 196 -14.68 11.45 -2.37
C THR A 196 -13.67 11.67 -1.24
N LEU A 197 -12.64 10.83 -1.16
CA LEU A 197 -11.64 10.91 -0.10
C LEU A 197 -10.87 12.25 -0.14
N SER A 198 -10.58 12.78 -1.33
CA SER A 198 -9.93 14.10 -1.45
C SER A 198 -10.74 15.23 -0.79
N GLN A 199 -12.08 15.10 -0.76
CA GLN A 199 -12.97 16.09 -0.15
C GLN A 199 -13.07 15.95 1.38
N THR A 200 -12.79 14.76 1.92
CA THR A 200 -13.07 14.44 3.33
C THR A 200 -11.82 14.18 4.17
N ILE A 201 -10.69 13.83 3.56
CA ILE A 201 -9.53 13.31 4.28
C ILE A 201 -9.04 14.29 5.35
N GLN A 202 -8.82 15.57 5.03
CA GLN A 202 -8.37 16.54 6.03
C GLN A 202 -9.43 16.77 7.13
N ASP A 203 -10.71 16.84 6.75
CA ASP A 203 -11.81 17.00 7.70
C ASP A 203 -11.86 15.85 8.71
N ALA A 204 -11.57 14.61 8.29
CA ALA A 204 -11.51 13.46 9.19
C ALA A 204 -10.47 13.61 10.32
N TYR A 205 -9.41 14.41 10.13
CA TYR A 205 -8.35 14.67 11.11
C TYR A 205 -8.51 15.98 11.90
N THR A 206 -9.54 16.79 11.66
CA THR A 206 -9.76 18.01 12.47
C THR A 206 -10.59 17.71 13.71
N TYR A 207 -10.27 18.35 14.83
CA TYR A 207 -10.93 18.13 16.11
C TYR A 207 -12.40 18.59 16.13
N GLN A 208 -12.71 19.67 15.40
CA GLN A 208 -14.00 20.33 15.41
C GLN A 208 -15.00 19.60 14.52
N ASN A 209 -16.27 19.59 14.92
CA ASN A 209 -17.34 19.21 14.00
C ASN A 209 -17.32 20.12 12.76
N SER A 210 -17.74 19.58 11.62
CA SER A 210 -17.85 20.32 10.37
C SER A 210 -19.29 20.22 9.82
N SER A 211 -19.55 20.88 8.70
CA SER A 211 -20.80 20.70 7.95
C SER A 211 -20.98 19.28 7.42
N ARG A 212 -19.90 18.48 7.31
CA ARG A 212 -19.94 17.09 6.87
C ARG A 212 -20.00 16.11 8.02
N PHE A 213 -19.24 16.37 9.10
CA PHE A 213 -18.99 15.37 10.13
C PHE A 213 -19.28 15.85 11.55
N THR A 214 -19.98 15.00 12.30
CA THR A 214 -19.93 15.00 13.77
C THR A 214 -18.81 14.09 14.24
N LYS A 215 -18.00 14.53 15.19
CA LYS A 215 -16.77 13.87 15.62
C LYS A 215 -16.79 13.51 17.10
N THR A 216 -16.27 12.33 17.39
CA THR A 216 -16.02 11.79 18.72
C THR A 216 -14.53 11.58 18.89
N ILE A 217 -13.95 12.23 19.88
CA ILE A 217 -12.56 12.14 20.28
C ILE A 217 -12.42 11.01 21.30
N ILE A 218 -11.60 10.03 20.96
CA ILE A 218 -11.43 8.80 21.72
C ILE A 218 -9.99 8.73 22.20
N ARG A 219 -9.79 8.59 23.50
CA ARG A 219 -8.48 8.21 24.04
C ARG A 219 -8.38 6.69 24.05
N LEU A 220 -7.42 6.14 23.31
CA LEU A 220 -7.08 4.73 23.28
C LEU A 220 -5.90 4.50 24.21
N ALA A 221 -6.06 3.64 25.22
CA ALA A 221 -5.10 3.49 26.31
C ALA A 221 -4.88 2.02 26.70
N PRO A 222 -3.76 1.70 27.37
CA PRO A 222 -3.52 0.36 27.90
C PRO A 222 -4.57 -0.05 28.94
N LYS A 223 -4.94 -1.33 28.93
CA LYS A 223 -5.82 -1.92 29.95
C LYS A 223 -5.21 -1.99 31.34
N GLN A 224 -3.89 -2.14 31.42
CA GLN A 224 -3.16 -2.27 32.68
C GLN A 224 -2.28 -1.04 32.90
N ALA A 225 -2.07 -0.64 34.16
CA ALA A 225 -1.10 0.38 34.49
C ALA A 225 0.33 -0.09 34.14
N GLN A 226 1.19 0.85 33.75
CA GLN A 226 2.58 0.55 33.41
C GLN A 226 3.36 0.11 34.66
N LYS A 227 4.15 -0.95 34.54
CA LYS A 227 5.04 -1.45 35.61
C LYS A 227 6.49 -1.40 35.11
N GLY A 228 7.24 -0.41 35.59
CA GLY A 228 8.62 -0.19 35.14
C GLY A 228 8.71 0.18 33.65
N ASN A 229 9.80 -0.24 33.01
CA ASN A 229 10.10 0.13 31.61
C ASN A 229 9.53 -0.84 30.57
N VAL A 230 8.80 -1.89 31.00
CA VAL A 230 8.22 -2.87 30.08
C VAL A 230 6.88 -2.34 29.54
N PRO A 231 6.62 -2.43 28.22
CA PRO A 231 5.33 -2.04 27.67
C PRO A 231 4.16 -2.87 28.24
N ASN A 232 3.10 -2.18 28.63
CA ASN A 232 1.84 -2.75 29.14
C ASN A 232 0.75 -2.91 28.06
N TRP A 233 1.03 -2.46 26.84
CA TRP A 233 0.23 -2.63 25.62
C TRP A 233 1.13 -2.42 24.39
N TYR A 234 0.67 -2.86 23.22
CA TYR A 234 1.39 -2.66 21.96
C TYR A 234 0.53 -1.95 20.93
N VAL A 235 1.17 -1.09 20.14
CA VAL A 235 0.59 -0.46 18.96
C VAL A 235 1.11 -1.20 17.73
N VAL A 236 0.23 -1.53 16.80
CA VAL A 236 0.57 -2.11 15.51
C VAL A 236 0.11 -1.14 14.42
N ASP A 237 1.06 -0.54 13.71
CA ASP A 237 0.76 0.22 12.49
C ASP A 237 0.62 -0.75 11.32
N ALA A 238 -0.62 -1.00 10.93
CA ALA A 238 -0.99 -1.79 9.77
C ALA A 238 -1.73 -0.92 8.73
N SER A 239 -1.56 0.40 8.81
CA SER A 239 -2.17 1.35 7.88
C SER A 239 -1.47 1.27 6.53
N GLU A 240 -2.21 1.63 5.48
CA GLU A 240 -1.75 1.49 4.10
C GLU A 240 -0.51 2.33 3.76
N THR A 241 -0.24 3.38 4.54
CA THR A 241 0.82 4.36 4.27
C THR A 241 1.77 4.60 5.45
N GLY A 242 1.65 3.84 6.55
CA GLY A 242 2.47 4.03 7.75
C GLY A 242 2.12 5.34 8.47
N GLU A 243 0.86 5.48 8.88
CA GLU A 243 0.31 6.66 9.53
C GLU A 243 1.00 6.94 10.88
N ILE A 244 1.19 5.91 11.71
CA ILE A 244 1.89 6.05 13.00
C ILE A 244 3.38 6.27 12.78
N VAL A 245 3.96 5.64 11.76
CA VAL A 245 5.36 5.88 11.35
C VAL A 245 5.60 7.37 11.06
N GLY A 246 4.71 8.00 10.28
CA GLY A 246 4.78 9.43 9.98
C GLY A 246 4.46 10.32 11.18
N LEU A 247 3.37 10.03 11.90
CA LEU A 247 2.91 10.81 13.06
C LEU A 247 3.93 10.81 14.21
N ALA A 248 4.61 9.69 14.43
CA ALA A 248 5.58 9.56 15.51
C ALA A 248 7.01 9.98 15.11
N ASP A 249 7.20 10.49 13.88
CA ASP A 249 8.51 10.86 13.30
C ASP A 249 9.59 9.76 13.48
N VAL A 250 9.17 8.52 13.26
CA VAL A 250 10.06 7.36 13.20
C VAL A 250 10.86 7.44 11.90
N PRO A 251 12.16 7.09 11.88
CA PRO A 251 12.94 7.06 10.63
C PRO A 251 12.33 6.11 9.60
N TYR A 252 12.09 6.62 8.38
CA TYR A 252 11.56 5.85 7.25
C TYR A 252 12.20 6.28 5.93
N ARG A 253 12.01 5.43 4.90
CA ARG A 253 12.30 5.69 3.50
C ARG A 253 11.00 5.78 2.71
N LEU A 254 11.07 6.47 1.58
CA LEU A 254 9.97 6.67 0.64
C LEU A 254 10.56 6.75 -0.76
N GLY A 255 9.83 6.30 -1.78
CA GLY A 255 10.22 6.37 -3.18
C GLY A 255 11.44 5.51 -3.51
N ILE A 256 12.21 5.91 -4.52
CA ILE A 256 13.35 5.13 -5.01
C ILE A 256 14.52 5.22 -4.03
N ASP A 257 15.05 4.06 -3.63
CA ASP A 257 16.29 3.96 -2.87
C ASP A 257 17.52 4.11 -3.79
N ALA A 258 18.58 4.75 -3.30
CA ALA A 258 19.81 4.95 -4.06
C ALA A 258 20.44 3.61 -4.49
N ARG A 259 20.94 3.59 -5.73
CA ARG A 259 21.70 2.46 -6.28
C ARG A 259 22.90 2.17 -5.39
N SER A 260 23.03 0.90 -5.04
CA SER A 260 24.10 0.40 -4.17
C SER A 260 24.31 -1.09 -4.44
N TYR A 261 25.26 -1.71 -3.74
CA TYR A 261 25.45 -3.17 -3.79
C TYR A 261 24.27 -3.97 -3.19
N LEU A 262 23.35 -3.32 -2.46
CA LEU A 262 22.14 -3.95 -1.91
C LEU A 262 20.90 -3.73 -2.80
N GLU A 263 20.86 -2.60 -3.51
CA GLU A 263 19.81 -2.22 -4.45
C GLU A 263 20.40 -1.96 -5.87
N PRO A 264 21.11 -2.92 -6.46
CA PRO A 264 21.95 -2.70 -7.64
C PRO A 264 21.16 -2.37 -8.91
N SER A 265 19.87 -2.71 -8.97
CA SER A 265 19.01 -2.41 -10.11
C SER A 265 18.26 -1.08 -9.99
N SER A 266 18.49 -0.30 -8.93
CA SER A 266 17.84 1.01 -8.76
C SER A 266 18.12 1.93 -9.95
N SER A 267 17.07 2.61 -10.41
CA SER A 267 17.16 3.60 -11.50
C SER A 267 17.93 4.85 -11.09
N SER A 268 18.06 5.13 -9.79
CA SER A 268 18.58 6.40 -9.28
C SER A 268 19.90 6.23 -8.53
N ALA A 269 20.88 7.11 -8.77
CA ALA A 269 22.14 7.13 -8.02
C ALA A 269 21.98 7.68 -6.59
N THR A 270 20.90 8.43 -6.33
CA THR A 270 20.55 9.00 -5.04
C THR A 270 19.12 8.63 -4.67
N ASN A 271 18.75 8.77 -3.39
CA ASN A 271 17.36 8.56 -2.98
C ASN A 271 16.45 9.56 -3.70
N ASP A 272 15.28 9.12 -4.15
CA ASP A 272 14.23 9.98 -4.72
C ASP A 272 12.91 9.72 -3.99
N PRO A 273 12.59 10.51 -2.95
CA PRO A 273 11.43 10.28 -2.11
C PRO A 273 10.10 10.68 -2.76
N TYR A 274 10.13 11.25 -3.97
CA TYR A 274 8.93 11.71 -4.67
C TYR A 274 8.41 10.69 -5.68
N CYS A 275 9.28 9.82 -6.18
CA CYS A 275 8.92 8.74 -7.09
C CYS A 275 8.50 7.48 -6.33
N THR A 276 7.32 7.52 -5.72
CA THR A 276 6.65 6.32 -5.19
C THR A 276 6.01 5.52 -6.31
N GLN A 277 5.67 4.25 -6.05
CA GLN A 277 4.82 3.49 -6.95
C GLN A 277 3.42 4.11 -7.10
N GLY A 278 2.82 3.93 -8.27
CA GLY A 278 1.47 4.42 -8.58
C GLY A 278 0.39 3.86 -7.65
N PHE A 279 -0.65 4.66 -7.44
CA PHE A 279 -1.85 4.26 -6.70
C PHE A 279 -3.07 4.32 -7.61
N THR A 280 -4.16 3.65 -7.21
CA THR A 280 -5.31 3.46 -8.09
C THR A 280 -6.61 3.66 -7.34
N TYR A 281 -7.48 4.54 -7.83
CA TYR A 281 -8.90 4.46 -7.47
C TYR A 281 -9.56 3.43 -8.39
N THR A 282 -9.98 2.32 -7.81
CA THR A 282 -10.72 1.30 -8.56
C THR A 282 -12.18 1.70 -8.68
N PHE A 283 -12.86 1.17 -9.68
CA PHE A 283 -14.29 1.36 -9.88
C PHE A 283 -14.88 0.14 -10.58
N ALA A 284 -16.19 -0.07 -10.40
CA ALA A 284 -16.89 -1.14 -11.06
C ALA A 284 -17.69 -0.63 -12.26
N MET A 285 -17.76 -1.45 -13.30
CA MET A 285 -18.65 -1.26 -14.44
C MET A 285 -19.38 -2.56 -14.75
N GLU A 286 -20.58 -2.44 -15.30
CA GLU A 286 -21.41 -3.57 -15.68
C GLU A 286 -21.63 -3.60 -17.18
N ALA A 287 -21.50 -4.78 -17.78
CA ALA A 287 -21.86 -4.99 -19.17
C ALA A 287 -23.39 -4.96 -19.33
N THR A 288 -23.90 -4.18 -20.27
CA THR A 288 -25.33 -4.02 -20.52
C THR A 288 -25.73 -4.65 -21.86
N LYS A 289 -26.99 -5.07 -21.97
CA LYS A 289 -27.52 -5.55 -23.25
C LYS A 289 -27.57 -4.43 -24.29
N GLU A 290 -28.14 -3.30 -23.90
CA GLU A 290 -28.30 -2.13 -24.76
C GLU A 290 -27.20 -1.09 -24.51
N PRO A 291 -26.78 -0.33 -25.54
CA PRO A 291 -25.88 0.80 -25.39
C PRO A 291 -26.34 1.79 -24.33
N GLN A 292 -25.40 2.34 -23.56
CA GLN A 292 -25.66 3.35 -22.52
C GLN A 292 -25.14 4.71 -22.98
N LYS A 293 -25.86 5.78 -22.61
CA LYS A 293 -25.40 7.15 -22.86
C LYS A 293 -24.16 7.43 -22.00
N GLN A 294 -23.05 7.74 -22.66
CA GLN A 294 -21.82 8.14 -22.00
C GLN A 294 -21.75 9.67 -21.94
N THR A 295 -21.48 10.21 -20.75
CA THR A 295 -21.29 11.65 -20.56
C THR A 295 -19.82 11.91 -20.34
N MET A 296 -19.22 12.76 -21.19
CA MET A 296 -17.81 13.12 -21.08
C MET A 296 -17.58 13.96 -19.82
N PRO A 297 -16.73 13.52 -18.88
CA PRO A 297 -16.34 14.34 -17.74
C PRO A 297 -15.63 15.62 -18.21
N PRO A 298 -15.81 16.76 -17.52
CA PRO A 298 -15.21 18.04 -17.93
C PRO A 298 -13.67 18.01 -17.94
N PHE A 299 -13.07 17.15 -17.12
CA PHE A 299 -11.62 16.95 -17.05
C PHE A 299 -11.08 15.87 -18.01
N TYR A 300 -11.93 15.18 -18.78
CA TYR A 300 -11.49 14.04 -19.61
C TYR A 300 -10.35 14.40 -20.56
N MET A 301 -10.43 15.56 -21.23
CA MET A 301 -9.40 15.99 -22.19
C MET A 301 -8.03 16.23 -21.55
N GLN A 302 -7.98 16.50 -20.24
CA GLN A 302 -6.72 16.59 -19.50
C GLN A 302 -6.03 15.22 -19.43
N TYR A 303 -6.79 14.18 -19.10
CA TYR A 303 -6.27 12.82 -18.85
C TYR A 303 -6.23 11.93 -20.09
N SER A 304 -7.00 12.21 -21.14
CA SER A 304 -7.05 11.38 -22.34
C SER A 304 -5.69 11.08 -23.01
N PRO A 305 -4.65 11.95 -22.95
CA PRO A 305 -3.32 11.63 -23.46
C PRO A 305 -2.56 10.54 -22.67
N TYR A 306 -3.11 10.07 -21.54
CA TYR A 306 -2.52 9.05 -20.69
C TYR A 306 -2.98 7.63 -21.00
N TYR A 307 -4.24 7.47 -21.46
CA TYR A 307 -4.88 6.16 -21.47
C TYR A 307 -4.44 5.28 -22.63
N SER A 308 -4.22 4.00 -22.33
CA SER A 308 -3.81 3.00 -23.29
C SER A 308 -4.10 1.58 -22.83
N TYR A 309 -4.26 0.68 -23.79
CA TYR A 309 -4.17 -0.76 -23.55
C TYR A 309 -2.74 -1.26 -23.25
N GLU A 310 -1.75 -0.36 -23.26
CA GLU A 310 -0.33 -0.56 -22.97
C GLU A 310 0.43 -1.33 -24.06
N LEU A 311 -0.03 -2.54 -24.40
CA LEU A 311 0.63 -3.42 -25.36
C LEU A 311 -0.35 -3.92 -26.42
N GLN A 312 0.12 -4.10 -27.65
CA GLN A 312 -0.69 -4.65 -28.75
C GLN A 312 -1.37 -5.98 -28.38
N ARG A 313 -0.66 -6.85 -27.63
CA ARG A 313 -1.20 -8.14 -27.16
C ARG A 313 -2.31 -8.02 -26.10
N LEU A 314 -2.48 -6.84 -25.50
CA LEU A 314 -3.51 -6.55 -24.48
C LEU A 314 -4.61 -5.63 -25.03
N ALA A 315 -4.48 -5.15 -26.28
CA ALA A 315 -5.38 -4.19 -26.93
C ALA A 315 -6.74 -4.79 -27.35
N SER A 316 -7.48 -5.30 -26.37
CA SER A 316 -8.79 -5.89 -26.54
C SER A 316 -9.68 -5.53 -25.35
N PHE A 317 -10.80 -4.84 -25.62
CA PHE A 317 -11.73 -4.47 -24.56
C PHE A 317 -12.27 -5.69 -23.80
N PRO A 318 -12.75 -6.78 -24.45
CA PRO A 318 -13.16 -7.99 -23.73
C PRO A 318 -12.08 -8.56 -22.82
N LEU A 319 -10.81 -8.49 -23.23
CA LEU A 319 -9.68 -8.94 -22.40
C LEU A 319 -9.52 -8.04 -21.18
N VAL A 320 -9.50 -6.72 -21.34
CA VAL A 320 -9.37 -5.78 -20.21
C VAL A 320 -10.57 -5.87 -19.27
N PHE A 321 -11.79 -5.94 -19.81
CA PHE A 321 -13.00 -6.11 -19.03
C PHE A 321 -12.96 -7.39 -18.20
N THR A 322 -12.43 -8.49 -18.75
CA THR A 322 -12.39 -9.78 -18.04
C THR A 322 -11.16 -9.96 -17.15
N TYR A 323 -10.24 -9.00 -17.13
CA TYR A 323 -9.05 -9.02 -16.27
C TYR A 323 -9.43 -9.22 -14.80
N ARG A 324 -10.37 -8.40 -14.32
CA ARG A 324 -10.95 -8.48 -12.97
C ARG A 324 -12.48 -8.46 -13.05
N ARG A 325 -13.05 -9.40 -13.81
CA ARG A 325 -14.50 -9.67 -13.77
C ARG A 325 -14.85 -10.37 -12.47
N ILE A 326 -15.43 -9.61 -11.54
CA ILE A 326 -15.71 -10.05 -10.16
C ILE A 326 -17.06 -10.75 -10.02
N TRP A 327 -17.93 -10.63 -11.00
CA TRP A 327 -19.22 -11.33 -11.06
C TRP A 327 -19.63 -11.61 -12.49
N SER A 328 -20.28 -12.75 -12.69
CA SER A 328 -20.90 -13.11 -13.96
C SER A 328 -22.17 -13.94 -13.70
N PRO A 329 -23.34 -13.55 -14.22
CA PRO A 329 -24.58 -14.29 -14.02
C PRO A 329 -24.63 -15.59 -14.84
N ARG A 330 -23.86 -15.66 -15.93
CA ARG A 330 -23.76 -16.83 -16.80
C ARG A 330 -22.45 -16.82 -17.56
N ARG A 331 -21.94 -17.99 -17.91
CA ARG A 331 -20.71 -18.10 -18.70
C ARG A 331 -20.89 -17.54 -20.11
N GLY A 332 -19.91 -16.75 -20.57
CA GLY A 332 -19.81 -16.31 -21.96
C GLY A 332 -19.13 -17.32 -22.88
N GLU A 333 -19.02 -16.98 -24.16
CA GLU A 333 -18.32 -17.80 -25.16
C GLU A 333 -16.81 -17.76 -24.96
N GLN A 334 -16.11 -18.84 -25.30
CA GLN A 334 -14.65 -18.89 -25.20
C GLN A 334 -14.01 -17.94 -26.21
N MET A 335 -13.04 -17.15 -25.74
CA MET A 335 -12.25 -16.22 -26.53
C MET A 335 -10.76 -16.42 -26.27
N LYS A 336 -9.95 -16.04 -27.25
CA LYS A 336 -8.49 -15.99 -27.12
C LYS A 336 -7.97 -14.70 -27.75
N PHE A 337 -7.17 -13.95 -27.02
CA PHE A 337 -6.50 -12.76 -27.53
C PHE A 337 -5.11 -12.63 -26.88
N GLY A 338 -4.09 -12.29 -27.67
CA GLY A 338 -2.73 -12.08 -27.14
C GLY A 338 -2.11 -13.26 -26.39
N GLY A 339 -2.60 -14.49 -26.65
CA GLY A 339 -2.17 -15.71 -25.96
C GLY A 339 -2.94 -16.02 -24.65
N ILE A 340 -3.88 -15.16 -24.25
CA ILE A 340 -4.71 -15.33 -23.04
C ILE A 340 -6.07 -15.91 -23.45
N ASN A 341 -6.50 -16.97 -22.77
CA ASN A 341 -7.84 -17.53 -22.91
C ASN A 341 -8.76 -16.94 -21.82
N PHE A 342 -9.95 -16.52 -22.20
CA PHE A 342 -10.97 -15.96 -21.30
C PHE A 342 -12.35 -16.15 -21.94
N THR A 343 -13.43 -15.95 -21.20
CA THR A 343 -14.78 -15.96 -21.81
C THR A 343 -15.26 -14.54 -22.09
N ALA A 344 -15.94 -14.32 -23.20
CA ALA A 344 -16.54 -13.05 -23.58
C ALA A 344 -17.40 -12.45 -22.44
N PRO A 345 -17.40 -11.11 -22.27
CA PRO A 345 -18.36 -10.43 -21.41
C PRO A 345 -19.81 -10.71 -21.85
N VAL A 346 -20.71 -10.89 -20.89
CA VAL A 346 -22.15 -11.00 -21.13
C VAL A 346 -22.92 -9.95 -20.31
N PRO A 347 -24.14 -9.55 -20.73
CA PRO A 347 -24.96 -8.63 -19.95
C PRO A 347 -25.13 -9.10 -18.49
N GLY A 348 -24.91 -8.19 -17.55
CA GLY A 348 -24.91 -8.43 -16.11
C GLY A 348 -23.54 -8.82 -15.52
N ASP A 349 -22.51 -9.03 -16.34
CA ASP A 349 -21.14 -9.15 -15.84
C ASP A 349 -20.71 -7.86 -15.15
N ILE A 350 -20.05 -7.98 -13.99
CA ILE A 350 -19.47 -6.84 -13.28
C ILE A 350 -17.95 -6.97 -13.32
N SER A 351 -17.31 -5.93 -13.82
CA SER A 351 -15.86 -5.82 -13.91
C SER A 351 -15.33 -4.69 -13.04
N MET A 352 -14.29 -4.99 -12.28
CA MET A 352 -13.52 -4.04 -11.51
C MET A 352 -12.33 -3.54 -12.32
N GLN A 353 -12.14 -2.23 -12.40
CA GLN A 353 -11.05 -1.65 -13.20
C GLN A 353 -9.83 -1.31 -12.33
N ASN A 354 -8.68 -1.83 -12.74
CA ASN A 354 -7.34 -1.53 -12.24
C ASN A 354 -6.36 -1.84 -13.37
N TRP A 355 -5.85 -0.81 -14.05
CA TRP A 355 -5.03 -0.94 -15.26
C TRP A 355 -3.89 0.07 -15.29
N THR A 356 -2.68 -0.37 -15.64
CA THR A 356 -1.43 0.40 -15.51
C THR A 356 -1.41 1.69 -16.33
N TRP A 357 -1.81 1.63 -17.60
CA TRP A 357 -2.01 2.82 -18.44
C TRP A 357 -3.49 3.23 -18.49
N GLY A 358 -4.18 3.04 -17.37
CA GLY A 358 -5.59 3.37 -17.20
C GLY A 358 -5.81 4.22 -15.97
N ASN A 359 -6.38 3.64 -14.92
CA ASN A 359 -6.71 4.33 -13.68
C ASN A 359 -5.59 4.37 -12.62
N ASP A 360 -4.42 3.82 -12.92
CA ASP A 360 -3.22 4.05 -12.10
C ASP A 360 -2.75 5.51 -12.24
N TYR A 361 -2.73 6.26 -11.15
CA TYR A 361 -2.13 7.59 -11.10
C TYR A 361 -0.68 7.47 -10.60
N ARG A 362 0.28 7.95 -11.40
CA ARG A 362 1.73 7.68 -11.24
C ARG A 362 2.55 8.98 -11.05
N PRO A 363 2.34 9.72 -9.94
CA PRO A 363 3.06 10.95 -9.64
C PRO A 363 4.54 10.68 -9.32
N GLY A 364 5.40 11.70 -9.42
CA GLY A 364 6.85 11.51 -9.28
C GLY A 364 7.65 12.76 -8.94
N THR A 365 7.03 13.85 -8.46
CA THR A 365 7.74 15.11 -8.19
C THR A 365 7.34 15.72 -6.85
N ALA A 366 8.14 16.65 -6.31
CA ALA A 366 7.80 17.35 -5.07
C ALA A 366 6.49 18.18 -5.12
N LYS A 367 6.02 18.52 -6.34
CA LYS A 367 4.75 19.24 -6.55
C LYS A 367 3.56 18.29 -6.67
N ASP A 368 3.81 17.09 -7.17
CA ASP A 368 2.82 16.04 -7.36
C ASP A 368 3.42 14.71 -6.90
N ASN A 369 3.17 14.41 -5.63
CA ASN A 369 3.48 13.18 -4.91
C ASN A 369 2.35 12.96 -3.88
N LEU A 370 1.90 11.70 -3.72
CA LEU A 370 0.76 11.40 -2.86
C LEU A 370 1.12 11.43 -1.37
N ILE A 371 2.16 10.70 -0.99
CA ILE A 371 2.61 10.59 0.39
C ILE A 371 3.62 11.71 0.66
N TYR A 372 3.35 12.57 1.64
CA TYR A 372 4.28 13.63 1.99
C TYR A 372 5.59 13.06 2.54
N THR A 373 6.73 13.59 2.05
CA THR A 373 8.04 13.34 2.64
C THR A 373 8.12 13.95 4.04
N ARG A 374 9.13 13.58 4.82
CA ARG A 374 9.31 14.14 6.16
C ARG A 374 9.47 15.67 6.12
N GLU A 375 10.21 16.18 5.15
CA GLU A 375 10.43 17.62 4.93
C GLU A 375 9.11 18.32 4.60
N GLN A 376 8.25 17.70 3.78
CA GLN A 376 6.93 18.23 3.46
C GLN A 376 5.99 18.19 4.68
N LEU A 377 6.03 17.13 5.49
CA LEU A 377 5.26 17.06 6.75
C LEU A 377 5.70 18.16 7.73
N GLN A 378 7.01 18.42 7.83
CA GLN A 378 7.54 19.50 8.64
C GLN A 378 7.12 20.87 8.10
N ALA A 379 7.26 21.11 6.80
CA ALA A 379 6.90 22.38 6.16
C ALA A 379 5.40 22.69 6.23
N THR A 380 4.54 21.66 6.22
CA THR A 380 3.09 21.80 6.37
C THR A 380 2.62 21.82 7.82
N GLY A 381 3.54 21.74 8.78
CA GLY A 381 3.24 21.73 10.21
C GLY A 381 2.58 20.45 10.72
N GLN A 382 2.51 19.39 9.92
CA GLN A 382 1.88 18.12 10.31
C GLN A 382 2.68 17.34 11.35
N LEU A 383 3.97 17.64 11.54
CA LEU A 383 4.78 17.10 12.63
C LEU A 383 4.65 17.89 13.95
N ASN A 384 3.94 19.02 13.95
CA ASN A 384 3.67 19.77 15.17
C ASN A 384 2.55 19.07 15.98
N PRO A 385 2.54 19.18 17.32
CA PRO A 385 1.45 18.66 18.15
C PRO A 385 0.07 19.13 17.67
N GLY A 386 -0.87 18.22 17.44
CA GLY A 386 -2.20 18.53 16.90
C GLY A 386 -2.24 18.88 15.40
N GLY A 387 -1.09 18.93 14.73
CA GLY A 387 -0.96 19.31 13.32
C GLY A 387 -1.24 18.19 12.32
N TRP A 388 -1.25 16.93 12.75
CA TRP A 388 -1.37 15.77 11.85
C TRP A 388 -2.66 15.76 11.04
N LEU A 389 -2.56 15.59 9.71
CA LEU A 389 -3.70 15.54 8.77
C LEU A 389 -3.65 14.29 7.88
N GLY A 390 -3.03 13.21 8.37
CA GLY A 390 -2.90 11.93 7.66
C GLY A 390 -1.72 11.87 6.67
N GLY A 391 -0.99 12.95 6.48
CA GLY A 391 0.25 12.97 5.71
C GLY A 391 0.09 12.65 4.21
N LEU A 392 -1.08 12.89 3.63
CA LEU A 392 -1.37 12.73 2.20
C LEU A 392 -1.70 14.07 1.53
N ARG A 393 -1.33 14.19 0.25
CA ARG A 393 -1.65 15.35 -0.57
C ARG A 393 -3.05 15.24 -1.17
N VAL A 394 -3.95 16.13 -0.73
CA VAL A 394 -5.35 16.19 -1.19
C VAL A 394 -5.46 16.36 -2.72
N GLU A 395 -4.66 17.24 -3.30
CA GLU A 395 -4.70 17.51 -4.74
C GLU A 395 -4.33 16.27 -5.57
N THR A 396 -3.35 15.47 -5.13
CA THR A 396 -2.97 14.24 -5.81
C THR A 396 -4.06 13.17 -5.68
N LEU A 397 -4.74 13.08 -4.53
CA LEU A 397 -5.93 12.21 -4.40
C LEU A 397 -7.02 12.59 -5.40
N ARG A 398 -7.37 13.89 -5.48
CA ARG A 398 -8.36 14.41 -6.45
C ARG A 398 -7.99 14.04 -7.89
N ARG A 399 -6.73 14.22 -8.27
CA ARG A 399 -6.24 13.86 -9.61
C ARG A 399 -6.33 12.37 -9.90
N GLY A 400 -6.11 11.51 -8.91
CA GLY A 400 -6.33 10.07 -9.02
C GLY A 400 -7.81 9.71 -9.20
N GLU A 401 -8.71 10.41 -8.51
CA GLU A 401 -10.16 10.25 -8.64
C GLU A 401 -10.64 10.63 -10.05
N GLU A 402 -10.18 11.78 -10.57
CA GLU A 402 -10.48 12.24 -11.93
C GLU A 402 -9.89 11.31 -13.00
N ASN A 403 -8.65 10.85 -12.81
CA ASN A 403 -8.02 9.89 -13.72
C ASN A 403 -8.83 8.59 -13.83
N ALA A 404 -9.39 8.09 -12.72
CA ALA A 404 -10.21 6.88 -12.73
C ALA A 404 -11.55 7.08 -13.47
N LEU A 405 -12.24 8.20 -13.20
CA LEU A 405 -13.49 8.54 -13.89
C LEU A 405 -13.29 8.80 -15.38
N GLY A 406 -12.19 9.45 -15.75
CA GLY A 406 -11.80 9.64 -17.15
C GLY A 406 -11.48 8.31 -17.85
N TYR A 407 -10.89 7.35 -17.14
CA TYR A 407 -10.60 6.02 -17.69
C TYR A 407 -11.86 5.22 -18.02
N TYR A 408 -12.91 5.32 -17.19
CA TYR A 408 -14.22 4.75 -17.53
C TYR A 408 -14.77 5.33 -18.85
N TYR A 409 -14.71 6.65 -19.03
CA TYR A 409 -15.15 7.28 -20.26
C TYR A 409 -14.26 6.85 -21.45
N TRP A 410 -12.95 6.74 -21.25
CA TRP A 410 -12.04 6.23 -22.27
C TRP A 410 -12.41 4.81 -22.72
N LEU A 411 -12.68 3.90 -21.78
CA LEU A 411 -13.09 2.52 -22.07
C LEU A 411 -14.35 2.48 -22.93
N THR A 412 -15.36 3.29 -22.60
CA THR A 412 -16.70 3.20 -23.20
C THR A 412 -16.89 4.07 -24.44
N ALA A 413 -16.25 5.24 -24.52
CA ALA A 413 -16.47 6.23 -25.57
C ALA A 413 -15.17 6.78 -26.20
N GLY A 414 -14.03 6.63 -25.53
CA GLY A 414 -12.74 7.07 -26.05
C GLY A 414 -12.29 6.29 -27.30
N THR A 415 -11.53 6.97 -28.16
CA THR A 415 -11.03 6.48 -29.47
C THR A 415 -9.52 6.59 -29.65
N THR A 416 -8.82 7.19 -28.69
CA THR A 416 -7.36 7.38 -28.72
C THR A 416 -6.66 6.32 -27.89
N ASP A 417 -5.41 6.01 -28.20
CA ASP A 417 -4.54 5.18 -27.35
C ASP A 417 -3.15 5.82 -27.31
N SER A 418 -2.68 6.18 -26.11
CA SER A 418 -1.46 6.98 -25.96
C SER A 418 -0.17 6.23 -26.29
N GLN A 419 -0.17 4.89 -26.20
CA GLN A 419 1.02 4.07 -26.44
C GLN A 419 0.98 3.38 -27.80
N LEU A 420 -0.22 3.01 -28.28
CA LEU A 420 -0.41 2.24 -29.51
C LEU A 420 -0.88 3.09 -30.69
N GLY A 421 -1.27 4.34 -30.44
CA GLY A 421 -1.66 5.30 -31.47
C GLY A 421 -3.11 5.16 -31.94
N ASN A 422 -3.39 5.77 -33.08
CA ASN A 422 -4.75 5.91 -33.60
C ASN A 422 -5.30 4.58 -34.17
N GLY A 423 -6.62 4.40 -34.09
CA GLY A 423 -7.34 3.26 -34.69
C GLY A 423 -7.37 1.98 -33.84
N VAL A 424 -6.56 1.90 -32.78
CA VAL A 424 -6.51 0.74 -31.88
C VAL A 424 -7.72 0.69 -30.95
N LYS A 425 -8.11 1.84 -30.38
CA LYS A 425 -9.22 1.93 -29.43
C LYS A 425 -10.55 2.22 -30.15
N GLN A 426 -11.52 1.34 -29.94
CA GLN A 426 -12.90 1.50 -30.42
C GLN A 426 -13.87 1.74 -29.25
N PRO A 427 -14.95 2.53 -29.42
CA PRO A 427 -16.00 2.70 -28.41
C PRO A 427 -16.65 1.38 -27.99
N GLN A 428 -17.08 1.30 -26.73
CA GLN A 428 -17.68 0.13 -26.08
C GLN A 428 -18.91 0.58 -25.27
N PRO A 429 -20.00 1.01 -25.96
CA PRO A 429 -21.09 1.72 -25.31
C PRO A 429 -21.99 0.83 -24.45
N ASN A 430 -21.90 -0.49 -24.58
CA ASN A 430 -22.70 -1.49 -23.86
C ASN A 430 -22.19 -1.73 -22.43
N ASN A 431 -21.90 -0.64 -21.72
CA ASN A 431 -21.44 -0.69 -20.35
C ASN A 431 -21.96 0.50 -19.56
N ARG A 432 -22.27 0.29 -18.28
CA ARG A 432 -22.58 1.36 -17.33
C ARG A 432 -21.59 1.40 -16.17
N PHE A 433 -21.28 2.61 -15.73
CA PHE A 433 -20.55 2.84 -14.48
C PHE A 433 -21.45 2.49 -13.30
N LEU A 434 -20.91 1.77 -12.31
CA LEU A 434 -21.63 1.44 -11.09
C LEU A 434 -21.30 2.44 -9.99
N SER A 435 -22.32 3.12 -9.49
CA SER A 435 -22.22 4.08 -8.39
C SER A 435 -23.44 3.97 -7.48
N GLY A 436 -23.39 4.66 -6.33
CA GLY A 436 -24.41 4.55 -5.28
C GLY A 436 -23.93 3.70 -4.11
N LEU A 437 -24.53 3.92 -2.94
CA LEU A 437 -24.14 3.22 -1.70
C LEU A 437 -24.40 1.70 -1.74
N ASP A 438 -25.27 1.25 -2.65
CA ASP A 438 -25.55 -0.17 -2.90
C ASP A 438 -24.67 -0.78 -4.01
N SER A 439 -23.80 0.02 -4.65
CA SER A 439 -22.85 -0.46 -5.65
C SER A 439 -21.80 -1.40 -5.04
N PRO A 440 -21.07 -2.19 -5.85
CA PRO A 440 -20.00 -3.05 -5.35
C PRO A 440 -18.91 -2.33 -4.54
N MET A 441 -18.71 -1.03 -4.76
CA MET A 441 -17.76 -0.20 -4.02
C MET A 441 -18.36 0.49 -2.78
N GLY A 442 -19.68 0.51 -2.65
CA GLY A 442 -20.35 1.12 -1.50
C GLY A 442 -20.12 2.62 -1.35
N THR A 443 -19.99 3.34 -2.47
CA THR A 443 -19.76 4.80 -2.53
C THR A 443 -20.73 5.46 -3.51
N ALA A 444 -21.23 6.65 -3.17
CA ALA A 444 -22.15 7.37 -4.06
C ALA A 444 -21.47 7.80 -5.36
N HIS A 445 -20.16 8.10 -5.30
CA HIS A 445 -19.35 8.47 -6.46
C HIS A 445 -18.82 7.25 -7.26
N GLY A 446 -19.01 6.02 -6.79
CA GLY A 446 -18.67 4.76 -7.49
C GLY A 446 -17.18 4.37 -7.54
N LEU A 447 -16.29 5.21 -7.01
CA LEU A 447 -14.86 4.87 -6.84
C LEU A 447 -14.65 4.11 -5.52
N SER A 448 -13.49 3.49 -5.38
CA SER A 448 -13.05 2.90 -4.11
C SER A 448 -13.04 3.90 -2.95
N LYS A 449 -13.36 3.41 -1.74
CA LYS A 449 -13.41 4.21 -0.50
C LYS A 449 -12.05 4.78 -0.13
N TYR A 450 -11.01 4.02 -0.45
CA TYR A 450 -9.61 4.39 -0.32
C TYR A 450 -8.89 3.92 -1.59
N PRO A 451 -7.87 4.62 -2.11
CA PRO A 451 -7.14 4.12 -3.27
C PRO A 451 -6.32 2.87 -2.91
N TYR A 452 -6.09 2.00 -3.89
CA TYR A 452 -5.11 0.94 -3.78
C TYR A 452 -3.71 1.55 -3.69
N MET A 453 -3.13 1.49 -2.50
CA MET A 453 -1.76 1.93 -2.24
C MET A 453 -0.80 0.78 -2.58
N ARG A 454 0.24 1.04 -3.37
CA ARG A 454 1.29 0.05 -3.64
C ARG A 454 2.53 0.24 -2.77
N GLU A 455 2.68 1.41 -2.17
CA GLU A 455 3.83 1.80 -1.36
C GLU A 455 3.40 2.68 -0.19
N GLY A 456 4.06 2.52 0.95
CA GLY A 456 3.88 3.33 2.16
C GLY A 456 5.22 3.88 2.68
N ARG A 457 5.21 4.51 3.86
CA ARG A 457 6.43 4.90 4.56
C ARG A 457 7.15 3.66 5.07
N ARG A 458 8.21 3.22 4.40
CA ARG A 458 8.96 2.02 4.74
C ARG A 458 9.89 2.33 5.90
N ILE A 459 9.63 1.79 7.09
CA ILE A 459 10.49 2.08 8.25
C ILE A 459 11.94 1.68 7.98
N ILE A 460 12.86 2.33 8.70
CA ILE A 460 14.18 1.73 8.92
C ILE A 460 14.03 0.81 10.13
N GLY A 461 14.27 -0.49 9.92
CA GLY A 461 14.11 -1.51 10.95
C GLY A 461 15.11 -1.38 12.09
N ARG A 462 14.90 -2.14 13.16
CA ARG A 462 15.73 -2.08 14.37
C ARG A 462 17.21 -2.35 14.03
N PRO A 463 18.15 -1.55 14.57
CA PRO A 463 19.57 -1.85 14.45
C PRO A 463 19.90 -3.23 15.02
N SER A 464 20.79 -3.94 14.36
CA SER A 464 21.26 -5.26 14.78
C SER A 464 22.69 -5.49 14.31
N TRP A 465 23.30 -6.62 14.69
CA TRP A 465 24.57 -7.05 14.10
C TRP A 465 24.48 -7.10 12.56
N GLY A 466 25.52 -6.58 11.90
CA GLY A 466 25.57 -6.40 10.44
C GLY A 466 24.75 -5.22 9.89
N ALA A 467 23.93 -4.55 10.70
CA ALA A 467 23.08 -3.42 10.29
C ALA A 467 22.99 -2.34 11.40
N PRO A 468 24.12 -1.70 11.79
CA PRO A 468 24.17 -0.78 12.94
C PRO A 468 23.35 0.51 12.75
N GLN A 469 23.05 0.88 11.50
CA GLN A 469 22.21 2.04 11.17
C GLN A 469 20.72 1.67 10.98
N GLY A 470 20.38 0.40 11.21
CA GLY A 470 19.04 -0.14 11.01
C GLY A 470 18.97 -1.15 9.87
N PHE A 471 17.99 -2.05 9.99
CA PHE A 471 17.79 -3.17 9.07
C PHE A 471 16.82 -2.82 7.94
N SER A 472 17.00 -3.45 6.78
CA SER A 472 16.01 -3.49 5.70
C SER A 472 16.20 -4.76 4.88
N ILE A 473 15.10 -5.27 4.32
CA ILE A 473 15.13 -6.32 3.29
C ILE A 473 15.34 -5.63 1.94
N TRP A 474 16.35 -6.03 1.19
CA TRP A 474 16.78 -5.36 -0.05
C TRP A 474 16.45 -6.20 -1.30
N GLU A 475 16.60 -5.60 -2.49
CA GLU A 475 16.46 -6.31 -3.78
C GLU A 475 17.24 -7.63 -3.78
N VAL A 476 18.51 -7.56 -3.38
CA VAL A 476 19.42 -8.70 -3.38
C VAL A 476 19.02 -9.78 -2.38
N ASP A 477 18.02 -9.59 -1.52
CA ASP A 477 17.56 -10.64 -0.61
C ASP A 477 16.53 -11.57 -1.26
N ILE A 478 15.81 -11.11 -2.28
CA ILE A 478 14.67 -11.84 -2.85
C ILE A 478 14.74 -12.05 -4.35
N SER A 479 15.48 -11.21 -5.07
CA SER A 479 15.45 -11.18 -6.53
C SER A 479 16.10 -12.41 -7.16
N ARG A 480 15.51 -12.92 -8.26
CA ARG A 480 16.13 -13.92 -9.13
C ARG A 480 17.05 -13.31 -10.19
N ARG A 481 17.33 -12.01 -10.16
CA ARG A 481 18.12 -11.30 -11.17
C ARG A 481 19.50 -11.93 -11.37
N ASN A 482 19.98 -11.91 -12.62
CA ASN A 482 21.36 -12.28 -12.93
C ASN A 482 22.27 -11.07 -12.73
N TYR A 483 23.00 -11.04 -11.61
CA TYR A 483 23.91 -9.94 -11.29
C TYR A 483 25.28 -10.04 -11.98
N ASP A 484 25.53 -11.08 -12.80
CA ASP A 484 26.71 -11.17 -13.66
C ASP A 484 26.54 -10.45 -15.00
N ASP A 485 25.33 -9.93 -15.27
CA ASP A 485 25.03 -9.06 -16.41
C ASP A 485 25.99 -7.86 -16.45
N GLU A 486 26.50 -7.54 -17.65
CA GLU A 486 27.50 -6.50 -17.89
C GLU A 486 27.07 -5.12 -17.33
N TYR A 487 25.76 -4.85 -17.31
CA TYR A 487 25.20 -3.64 -16.71
C TYR A 487 25.74 -3.38 -15.31
N TYR A 488 25.72 -4.38 -14.42
CA TYR A 488 26.12 -4.17 -13.02
C TYR A 488 27.60 -3.84 -12.88
N ARG A 489 28.44 -4.35 -13.80
CA ARG A 489 29.87 -4.00 -13.86
C ARG A 489 30.11 -2.59 -14.40
N LYS A 490 29.21 -2.09 -15.23
CA LYS A 490 29.25 -0.73 -15.78
C LYS A 490 28.66 0.31 -14.83
N THR A 491 27.61 -0.04 -14.08
CA THR A 491 26.85 0.91 -13.26
C THR A 491 27.27 0.97 -11.80
N LEU A 492 28.00 -0.03 -11.30
CA LEU A 492 28.56 -0.04 -9.95
C LEU A 492 30.08 0.16 -10.03
N SER A 493 30.66 0.82 -9.03
CA SER A 493 32.11 0.86 -8.92
C SER A 493 32.69 -0.56 -8.73
N PRO A 494 33.95 -0.83 -9.09
CA PRO A 494 34.57 -2.14 -8.87
C PRO A 494 34.47 -2.62 -7.41
N ALA A 495 34.55 -1.70 -6.45
CA ALA A 495 34.40 -2.00 -5.03
C ALA A 495 32.95 -2.40 -4.67
N GLU A 496 31.95 -1.68 -5.18
CA GLU A 496 30.54 -2.01 -4.97
C GLU A 496 30.14 -3.31 -5.66
N TYR A 497 30.61 -3.56 -6.88
CA TYR A 497 30.37 -4.82 -7.57
C TYR A 497 30.97 -6.00 -6.81
N ARG A 498 32.20 -5.85 -6.26
CA ARG A 498 32.80 -6.87 -5.38
C ARG A 498 31.95 -7.09 -4.13
N ARG A 499 31.43 -6.03 -3.51
CA ARG A 499 30.53 -6.14 -2.34
C ARG A 499 29.20 -6.81 -2.69
N LEU A 500 28.63 -6.52 -3.85
CA LEU A 500 27.42 -7.18 -4.36
C LEU A 500 27.68 -8.68 -4.49
N LYS A 501 28.76 -9.06 -5.18
CA LYS A 501 29.12 -10.48 -5.34
C LYS A 501 29.43 -11.15 -4.00
N ALA A 502 30.12 -10.48 -3.07
CA ALA A 502 30.34 -10.99 -1.71
C ALA A 502 29.03 -11.20 -0.93
N THR A 503 28.06 -10.30 -1.08
CA THR A 503 26.73 -10.40 -0.44
C THR A 503 25.97 -11.64 -0.94
N LEU A 504 26.16 -12.00 -2.22
CA LEU A 504 25.52 -13.16 -2.83
C LEU A 504 26.29 -14.48 -2.59
N ALA A 505 27.59 -14.40 -2.28
CA ALA A 505 28.50 -15.54 -2.18
C ALA A 505 28.26 -16.45 -0.95
N GLY A 506 27.46 -16.01 0.02
CA GLY A 506 27.18 -16.79 1.23
C GLY A 506 28.47 -17.08 2.02
N LEU A 507 28.86 -18.36 2.14
CA LEU A 507 30.04 -18.78 2.90
C LEU A 507 31.37 -18.30 2.28
N GLU A 508 31.37 -18.02 0.97
CA GLU A 508 32.54 -17.51 0.23
C GLU A 508 32.67 -15.97 0.33
N ALA A 509 31.84 -15.29 1.12
CA ALA A 509 31.87 -13.82 1.20
C ALA A 509 33.27 -13.28 1.57
N LEU A 510 33.98 -13.92 2.50
CA LEU A 510 35.30 -13.48 2.96
C LEU A 510 36.39 -13.64 1.89
N SER A 511 36.38 -14.74 1.12
CA SER A 511 37.36 -14.94 0.03
C SER A 511 37.16 -13.93 -1.10
N VAL A 512 35.91 -13.53 -1.36
CA VAL A 512 35.59 -12.49 -2.34
C VAL A 512 36.04 -11.10 -1.87
N LEU A 513 35.79 -10.77 -0.60
CA LEU A 513 36.19 -9.48 -0.03
C LEU A 513 37.71 -9.34 0.11
N SER A 514 38.41 -10.41 0.46
CA SER A 514 39.88 -10.45 0.59
C SER A 514 40.61 -10.46 -0.75
N GLY A 515 39.89 -10.67 -1.87
CA GLY A 515 40.46 -10.78 -3.21
C GLY A 515 41.06 -12.14 -3.54
N GLN A 516 40.95 -13.13 -2.64
CA GLN A 516 41.34 -14.52 -2.90
C GLN A 516 40.48 -15.15 -3.99
N GLN A 517 39.20 -14.76 -4.08
CA GLN A 517 38.27 -15.18 -5.11
C GLN A 517 37.83 -13.98 -5.94
N ARG A 518 37.88 -14.12 -7.26
CA ARG A 518 37.41 -13.08 -8.17
C ARG A 518 35.88 -13.01 -8.17
N PRO A 519 35.27 -11.80 -8.19
CA PRO A 519 33.82 -11.65 -8.21
C PRO A 519 33.13 -12.42 -9.34
N GLU A 520 33.77 -12.55 -10.50
CA GLU A 520 33.24 -13.25 -11.67
C GLU A 520 33.11 -14.77 -11.47
N ASN A 521 33.83 -15.33 -10.49
CA ASN A 521 33.84 -16.76 -10.20
C ASN A 521 32.88 -17.15 -9.08
N VAL A 522 32.13 -16.19 -8.52
CA VAL A 522 31.16 -16.45 -7.45
C VAL A 522 29.92 -17.10 -8.06
N ALA A 523 29.58 -18.29 -7.57
CA ALA A 523 28.39 -19.01 -7.99
C ALA A 523 27.11 -18.18 -7.79
N ARG A 524 26.16 -18.31 -8.72
CA ARG A 524 24.88 -17.63 -8.63
C ARG A 524 24.06 -18.18 -7.47
N ARG A 525 23.57 -17.29 -6.61
CA ARG A 525 22.62 -17.66 -5.55
C ARG A 525 21.27 -18.03 -6.14
N THR A 526 20.80 -19.24 -5.84
CA THR A 526 19.57 -19.84 -6.39
C THR A 526 18.42 -19.94 -5.36
N ARG A 527 18.46 -19.08 -4.33
CA ARG A 527 17.41 -18.90 -3.30
C ARG A 527 17.41 -17.48 -2.70
N SER A 528 16.41 -17.16 -1.89
CA SER A 528 16.39 -15.93 -1.08
C SER A 528 17.41 -15.97 0.07
N THR A 529 17.67 -14.81 0.67
CA THR A 529 18.29 -14.72 2.00
C THR A 529 17.43 -15.46 3.03
N ILE A 530 18.10 -16.15 3.96
CA ILE A 530 17.45 -16.81 5.10
C ILE A 530 17.68 -15.92 6.32
N PHE A 531 16.61 -15.53 6.98
CA PHE A 531 16.67 -14.67 8.17
C PHE A 531 16.54 -15.53 9.43
N PRO A 532 17.48 -15.42 10.40
CA PRO A 532 17.40 -16.16 11.66
C PRO A 532 16.16 -15.78 12.49
N ASP A 533 15.69 -14.55 12.30
CA ASP A 533 14.52 -13.95 12.93
C ASP A 533 13.27 -13.96 12.04
N ALA A 534 13.17 -14.92 11.10
CA ALA A 534 11.99 -15.06 10.26
C ALA A 534 10.74 -15.40 11.08
N ILE A 535 9.66 -14.63 10.87
CA ILE A 535 8.35 -14.78 11.54
C ILE A 535 7.18 -14.91 10.56
N GLY A 536 7.45 -14.89 9.26
CA GLY A 536 6.45 -15.04 8.22
C GLY A 536 7.07 -15.32 6.87
N ILE A 537 6.23 -15.46 5.85
CA ILE A 537 6.65 -15.77 4.48
C ILE A 537 5.89 -14.91 3.46
N GLY A 538 6.44 -14.81 2.26
CA GLY A 538 5.74 -14.29 1.09
C GLY A 538 6.34 -14.84 -0.20
N HIS A 539 5.56 -14.80 -1.28
CA HIS A 539 6.05 -15.12 -2.62
C HIS A 539 5.21 -14.39 -3.66
N TYR A 540 5.83 -13.44 -4.34
CA TYR A 540 5.25 -12.77 -5.50
C TYR A 540 6.36 -12.23 -6.40
N ALA A 541 6.03 -11.89 -7.65
CA ALA A 541 6.96 -11.22 -8.53
C ALA A 541 7.27 -9.80 -8.01
N ILE A 542 8.43 -9.28 -8.37
CA ILE A 542 8.76 -7.86 -8.21
C ILE A 542 8.00 -7.12 -9.32
N ASP A 543 6.77 -6.73 -9.01
CA ASP A 543 5.82 -6.10 -9.92
C ASP A 543 5.75 -4.59 -9.67
N PHE A 544 6.19 -3.80 -10.65
CA PHE A 544 6.31 -2.35 -10.51
C PHE A 544 5.19 -1.58 -11.19
N HIS A 545 4.87 -0.44 -10.58
CA HIS A 545 4.08 0.64 -11.19
C HIS A 545 4.88 1.94 -11.09
N PRO A 546 5.87 2.16 -11.99
CA PRO A 546 6.84 3.24 -11.87
C PRO A 546 6.17 4.62 -11.91
N CYS A 547 6.75 5.62 -11.24
CA CYS A 547 6.37 7.00 -11.51
C CYS A 547 6.65 7.39 -12.98
N MET A 548 6.01 8.45 -13.44
CA MET A 548 6.21 8.95 -14.79
C MET A 548 7.45 9.85 -14.92
N THR A 549 8.04 9.90 -16.10
CA THR A 549 9.21 10.74 -16.41
C THR A 549 8.86 12.23 -16.41
N LYS A 550 7.74 12.60 -17.04
CA LYS A 550 7.24 13.98 -17.11
C LYS A 550 6.14 14.20 -16.06
N SER A 551 5.98 15.45 -15.66
CA SER A 551 4.88 15.92 -14.80
C SER A 551 4.06 16.98 -15.56
N PRO A 552 2.71 16.94 -15.49
CA PRO A 552 1.90 15.95 -14.77
C PRO A 552 1.95 14.56 -15.45
N PRO A 553 1.56 13.47 -14.76
CA PRO A 553 1.62 12.10 -15.29
C PRO A 553 0.95 11.93 -16.66
N GLU A 554 -0.15 12.65 -16.89
CA GLU A 554 -0.93 12.66 -18.12
C GLU A 554 -0.35 13.50 -19.27
N ALA A 555 0.87 14.03 -19.14
CA ALA A 555 1.53 14.75 -20.21
C ALA A 555 1.56 13.91 -21.52
N PRO A 556 1.24 14.49 -22.70
CA PRO A 556 1.31 13.75 -23.95
C PRO A 556 2.70 13.16 -24.23
N GLY A 557 2.73 11.89 -24.65
CA GLY A 557 3.98 11.18 -24.94
C GLY A 557 4.88 11.03 -23.70
N ASN A 558 4.28 10.90 -22.52
CA ASN A 558 5.01 10.55 -21.30
C ASN A 558 5.37 9.06 -21.29
N THR A 559 6.41 8.73 -20.54
CA THR A 559 6.93 7.37 -20.39
C THR A 559 7.15 7.06 -18.92
N GLU A 560 7.18 5.78 -18.58
CA GLU A 560 7.67 5.34 -17.27
C GLU A 560 9.07 5.88 -17.02
N ARG A 561 9.42 6.15 -15.77
CA ARG A 561 10.77 6.55 -15.40
C ARG A 561 11.79 5.54 -15.92
N GLU A 562 12.77 6.03 -16.67
CA GLU A 562 13.80 5.20 -17.26
C GLU A 562 14.54 4.38 -16.20
N GLY A 563 14.77 3.10 -16.49
CA GLY A 563 15.52 2.20 -15.62
C GLY A 563 14.71 1.54 -14.49
N GLU A 564 13.54 2.07 -14.09
CA GLU A 564 12.78 1.48 -12.97
C GLU A 564 12.38 0.01 -13.20
N ARG A 565 12.00 -0.33 -14.43
CA ARG A 565 11.68 -1.72 -14.81
C ARG A 565 12.88 -2.69 -14.73
N ARG A 566 14.11 -2.22 -14.51
CA ARG A 566 15.31 -3.07 -14.36
C ARG A 566 15.21 -3.99 -13.15
N GLY A 567 14.66 -3.48 -12.03
CA GLY A 567 14.44 -4.25 -10.81
C GLY A 567 13.28 -5.24 -10.92
N ALA A 568 12.41 -5.10 -11.92
CA ALA A 568 11.25 -5.97 -12.10
C ALA A 568 11.67 -7.41 -12.43
N GLY A 569 10.84 -8.37 -12.03
CA GLY A 569 11.05 -9.77 -12.40
C GLY A 569 10.57 -10.78 -11.36
N GLN A 570 11.13 -11.98 -11.44
CA GLN A 570 10.79 -13.05 -10.51
C GLN A 570 11.54 -12.85 -9.18
N ALA A 571 10.86 -13.12 -8.08
CA ALA A 571 11.49 -13.31 -6.77
C ALA A 571 11.59 -14.81 -6.45
N TYR A 572 12.52 -15.17 -5.58
CA TYR A 572 12.43 -16.44 -4.84
C TYR A 572 11.30 -16.32 -3.81
N PRO A 573 10.69 -17.43 -3.36
CA PRO A 573 9.93 -17.41 -2.11
C PRO A 573 10.83 -16.85 -0.99
N PHE A 574 10.27 -15.99 -0.14
CA PHE A 574 11.05 -15.19 0.80
C PHE A 574 10.42 -15.17 2.21
N GLN A 575 11.21 -14.69 3.18
CA GLN A 575 10.84 -14.63 4.59
C GLN A 575 10.63 -13.20 5.06
N ILE A 576 9.78 -13.03 6.07
CA ILE A 576 9.58 -11.77 6.78
C ILE A 576 10.43 -11.80 8.05
N ALA A 577 11.48 -10.97 8.11
CA ALA A 577 12.34 -10.83 9.29
C ALA A 577 11.66 -9.96 10.37
N LEU A 578 11.71 -10.38 11.64
CA LEU A 578 11.10 -9.66 12.75
C LEU A 578 11.70 -8.27 12.92
N ARG A 579 13.02 -8.11 12.79
CA ARG A 579 13.66 -6.79 12.88
C ARG A 579 13.26 -5.82 11.76
N ALA A 580 12.66 -6.30 10.67
CA ALA A 580 12.05 -5.44 9.64
C ALA A 580 10.70 -4.87 10.06
N MET A 581 10.05 -5.45 11.07
CA MET A 581 8.74 -5.03 11.59
C MET A 581 8.86 -4.19 12.86
N ILE A 582 10.08 -4.01 13.39
CA ILE A 582 10.33 -3.25 14.61
C ILE A 582 10.98 -1.91 14.21
N PRO A 583 10.30 -0.78 14.43
CA PRO A 583 10.86 0.53 14.11
C PRO A 583 11.99 0.92 15.05
N GLN A 584 12.75 1.93 14.61
CA GLN A 584 13.64 2.66 15.50
C GLN A 584 12.86 3.51 16.50
N LYS A 585 13.50 3.83 17.63
CA LYS A 585 13.02 4.73 18.70
C LYS A 585 11.89 4.19 19.60
N ILE A 586 10.83 3.60 19.05
CA ILE A 586 9.63 3.23 19.82
C ILE A 586 9.61 1.72 20.12
N ASP A 587 9.66 1.37 21.39
CA ASP A 587 9.84 0.00 21.87
C ASP A 587 8.51 -0.78 22.00
N ASN A 588 7.35 -0.12 21.95
CA ASN A 588 6.04 -0.77 21.96
C ASN A 588 5.25 -0.66 20.64
N LEU A 589 5.94 -0.32 19.55
CA LEU A 589 5.38 -0.24 18.21
C LEU A 589 5.86 -1.42 17.35
N LEU A 590 4.93 -2.05 16.64
CA LEU A 590 5.20 -2.96 15.53
C LEU A 590 4.62 -2.36 14.25
N VAL A 591 5.25 -2.67 13.12
CA VAL A 591 4.77 -2.26 11.80
C VAL A 591 4.45 -3.51 10.98
N GLY A 592 3.27 -3.54 10.38
CA GLY A 592 2.81 -4.57 9.46
C GLY A 592 2.60 -4.04 8.05
N GLY A 593 2.24 -4.93 7.12
CA GLY A 593 1.89 -4.56 5.75
C GLY A 593 3.03 -3.90 4.96
N LYS A 594 2.69 -2.88 4.16
CA LYS A 594 3.58 -2.24 3.17
C LYS A 594 4.68 -1.36 3.80
N SER A 595 4.53 -1.02 5.07
CA SER A 595 5.38 -0.05 5.77
C SER A 595 6.55 -0.70 6.52
N ILE A 596 6.70 -2.03 6.45
CA ILE A 596 7.86 -2.71 7.04
C ILE A 596 9.18 -2.31 6.34
N ALA A 597 10.30 -2.62 6.96
CA ALA A 597 11.62 -2.25 6.47
C ALA A 597 12.02 -3.04 5.21
N THR A 598 11.69 -2.48 4.07
CA THR A 598 12.01 -2.97 2.73
C THR A 598 12.61 -1.84 1.91
N SER A 599 13.44 -2.18 0.93
CA SER A 599 13.80 -1.27 -0.15
C SER A 599 12.65 -1.09 -1.13
N HIS A 600 12.74 -0.09 -2.01
CA HIS A 600 11.76 0.20 -3.07
C HIS A 600 11.49 -1.02 -3.95
N ILE A 601 12.55 -1.72 -4.36
CA ILE A 601 12.42 -2.89 -5.21
C ILE A 601 11.89 -4.08 -4.43
N ALA A 602 12.33 -4.31 -3.19
CA ALA A 602 11.77 -5.38 -2.37
C ALA A 602 10.28 -5.15 -2.07
N ALA A 603 9.89 -3.90 -1.77
CA ALA A 603 8.52 -3.52 -1.43
C ALA A 603 7.51 -3.89 -2.53
N ALA A 604 7.91 -3.87 -3.80
CA ALA A 604 7.08 -4.29 -4.93
C ALA A 604 6.61 -5.75 -4.85
N ALA A 605 7.33 -6.62 -4.14
CA ALA A 605 6.91 -7.99 -3.84
C ALA A 605 6.29 -8.15 -2.42
N TYR A 606 6.62 -7.26 -1.48
CA TYR A 606 6.15 -7.24 -0.09
C TYR A 606 4.89 -6.36 0.09
N ARG A 607 3.92 -6.49 -0.82
CA ARG A 607 2.67 -5.71 -0.77
C ARG A 607 1.40 -6.49 -1.09
N VAL A 608 1.51 -7.73 -1.56
CA VAL A 608 0.35 -8.52 -2.02
C VAL A 608 -0.41 -9.20 -0.88
N HIS A 609 -1.63 -9.64 -1.15
CA HIS A 609 -2.61 -10.08 -0.16
C HIS A 609 -2.11 -11.15 0.82
N SER A 610 -1.46 -12.20 0.30
CA SER A 610 -0.95 -13.31 1.13
C SER A 610 0.22 -12.88 2.03
N PHE A 611 1.08 -12.00 1.53
CA PHE A 611 2.15 -11.38 2.32
C PHE A 611 1.58 -10.49 3.42
N GLU A 612 0.62 -9.62 3.11
CA GLU A 612 0.03 -8.72 4.10
C GLU A 612 -0.61 -9.48 5.26
N TRP A 613 -1.34 -10.57 4.93
CA TRP A 613 -1.88 -11.46 5.94
C TRP A 613 -0.76 -12.08 6.78
N SER A 614 0.31 -12.59 6.15
CA SER A 614 1.43 -13.21 6.87
C SER A 614 2.12 -12.23 7.81
N ALA A 615 2.38 -10.99 7.36
CA ALA A 615 2.95 -9.94 8.19
C ALA A 615 2.00 -9.59 9.37
N GLY A 616 0.71 -9.46 9.09
CA GLY A 616 -0.29 -9.15 10.11
C GLY A 616 -0.42 -10.24 11.17
N ALA A 617 -0.46 -11.51 10.75
CA ALA A 617 -0.53 -12.65 11.63
C ALA A 617 0.72 -12.73 12.54
N ALA A 618 1.89 -12.42 11.98
CA ALA A 618 3.13 -12.34 12.72
C ALA A 618 3.12 -11.19 13.74
N ALA A 619 2.64 -10.00 13.37
CA ALA A 619 2.51 -8.86 14.28
C ALA A 619 1.56 -9.16 15.44
N GLY A 620 0.38 -9.74 15.16
CA GLY A 620 -0.61 -10.08 16.19
C GLY A 620 -0.13 -11.13 17.18
N THR A 621 0.51 -12.19 16.67
CA THR A 621 1.14 -13.23 17.50
C THR A 621 2.29 -12.66 18.33
N THR A 622 3.15 -11.82 17.73
CA THR A 622 4.28 -11.19 18.42
C THR A 622 3.82 -10.26 19.53
N ALA A 623 2.85 -9.38 19.28
CA ALA A 623 2.29 -8.49 20.31
C ALA A 623 1.66 -9.28 21.46
N ALA A 624 0.88 -10.33 21.16
CA ALA A 624 0.29 -11.17 22.19
C ALA A 624 1.33 -11.97 22.99
N PHE A 625 2.41 -12.41 22.34
CA PHE A 625 3.54 -13.08 22.97
C PHE A 625 4.34 -12.12 23.86
N ALA A 626 4.65 -10.92 23.36
CA ALA A 626 5.36 -9.87 24.09
C ALA A 626 4.61 -9.47 25.37
N LEU A 627 3.28 -9.28 25.28
CA LEU A 627 2.41 -9.06 26.44
C LEU A 627 2.45 -10.19 27.45
N LYS A 628 2.48 -11.45 26.98
CA LYS A 628 2.48 -12.62 27.87
C LYS A 628 3.78 -12.73 28.66
N ASN A 629 4.89 -12.37 28.02
CA ASN A 629 6.23 -12.57 28.56
C ASN A 629 6.84 -11.29 29.18
N ASN A 630 6.13 -10.15 29.15
CA ASN A 630 6.60 -8.87 29.67
C ASN A 630 7.94 -8.43 29.03
N ILE A 631 7.99 -8.43 27.70
CA ILE A 631 9.17 -8.04 26.91
C ILE A 631 8.79 -7.06 25.81
N ALA A 632 9.66 -6.13 25.46
CA ALA A 632 9.54 -5.36 24.23
C ALA A 632 9.94 -6.21 23.01
N PRO A 633 9.37 -5.97 21.81
CA PRO A 633 9.66 -6.79 20.63
C PRO A 633 11.13 -6.75 20.21
N TYR A 634 11.85 -5.65 20.47
CA TYR A 634 13.27 -5.56 20.13
C TYR A 634 14.14 -6.54 20.91
N GLN A 635 13.70 -6.97 22.11
CA GLN A 635 14.41 -7.95 22.95
C GLN A 635 14.37 -9.37 22.37
N LEU A 636 13.66 -9.58 21.27
CA LEU A 636 13.65 -10.83 20.53
C LEU A 636 14.76 -10.90 19.48
N VAL A 637 15.47 -9.79 19.24
CA VAL A 637 16.40 -9.63 18.11
C VAL A 637 17.67 -8.84 18.47
N ASP A 638 17.89 -8.48 19.74
CA ASP A 638 18.97 -7.58 20.16
C ASP A 638 20.33 -8.26 20.33
N GLU A 639 20.38 -9.59 20.46
CA GLU A 639 21.62 -10.37 20.50
C GLU A 639 21.95 -11.14 19.22
N LEU A 640 21.18 -10.96 18.13
CA LEU A 640 21.48 -11.60 16.84
C LEU A 640 22.94 -11.33 16.42
N PRO A 641 23.67 -12.33 15.86
CA PRO A 641 23.21 -13.66 15.44
C PRO A 641 23.28 -14.74 16.54
N LYS A 642 23.46 -14.38 17.82
CA LYS A 642 23.39 -15.36 18.91
C LYS A 642 21.99 -15.97 18.98
N ILE A 643 21.91 -17.14 19.62
CA ILE A 643 20.65 -17.84 19.84
C ILE A 643 19.79 -17.01 20.79
N GLU A 644 18.56 -16.73 20.37
CA GLU A 644 17.53 -16.00 21.12
C GLU A 644 16.42 -16.96 21.56
N PRO A 645 16.41 -17.48 22.81
CA PRO A 645 15.45 -18.50 23.23
C PRO A 645 13.99 -18.05 23.10
N GLN A 646 13.71 -16.78 23.36
CA GLN A 646 12.35 -16.23 23.26
C GLN A 646 11.90 -16.07 21.81
N LEU A 647 12.80 -15.72 20.89
CA LEU A 647 12.52 -15.71 19.45
C LEU A 647 12.18 -17.12 18.94
N ILE A 648 12.94 -18.14 19.37
CA ILE A 648 12.65 -19.54 19.03
C ILE A 648 11.27 -19.95 19.55
N ALA A 649 10.93 -19.56 20.79
CA ALA A 649 9.61 -19.83 21.36
C ALA A 649 8.49 -19.15 20.55
N LEU A 650 8.70 -17.91 20.10
CA LEU A 650 7.77 -17.20 19.21
C LEU A 650 7.62 -17.91 17.85
N GLN A 651 8.72 -18.30 17.21
CA GLN A 651 8.70 -19.02 15.93
C GLN A 651 7.97 -20.36 16.04
N ASN A 652 8.16 -21.08 17.15
CA ASN A 652 7.43 -22.32 17.43
C ASN A 652 5.93 -22.07 17.65
N LEU A 653 5.56 -20.98 18.32
CA LEU A 653 4.17 -20.57 18.49
C LEU A 653 3.51 -20.23 17.14
N LEU A 654 4.20 -19.48 16.27
CA LEU A 654 3.73 -19.16 14.92
C LEU A 654 3.44 -20.44 14.11
N LYS A 655 4.41 -21.37 14.07
CA LYS A 655 4.25 -22.67 13.39
C LYS A 655 3.09 -23.47 13.98
N LYS A 656 2.98 -23.54 15.31
CA LYS A 656 1.87 -24.22 16.00
C LYS A 656 0.51 -23.60 15.67
N ASN A 657 0.46 -22.28 15.47
CA ASN A 657 -0.75 -21.58 15.05
C ASN A 657 -1.11 -21.82 13.58
N GLY A 658 -0.25 -22.47 12.78
CA GLY A 658 -0.46 -22.62 11.34
C GLY A 658 -0.01 -21.39 10.54
N ASN A 659 0.91 -20.60 11.09
CA ASN A 659 1.52 -19.45 10.43
C ASN A 659 2.99 -19.80 10.10
N PRO A 660 3.29 -20.17 8.84
CA PRO A 660 4.63 -20.62 8.47
C PRO A 660 5.66 -19.48 8.52
N THR A 661 6.87 -19.80 9.01
CA THR A 661 8.01 -18.87 9.09
C THR A 661 9.08 -19.14 8.04
N ALA A 662 8.90 -20.20 7.25
CA ALA A 662 9.78 -20.60 6.15
C ALA A 662 8.99 -21.45 5.16
N PHE A 663 9.42 -21.48 3.89
CA PHE A 663 8.91 -22.45 2.92
C PHE A 663 9.51 -23.85 3.18
N PRO A 664 8.87 -24.95 2.73
CA PRO A 664 9.45 -26.29 2.79
C PRO A 664 10.88 -26.33 2.24
N ASP A 665 11.73 -27.15 2.86
CA ASP A 665 13.13 -27.35 2.47
C ASP A 665 14.03 -26.10 2.56
N THR A 666 13.58 -25.06 3.27
CA THR A 666 14.42 -23.90 3.58
C THR A 666 15.59 -24.30 4.48
N SER A 667 16.80 -24.28 3.94
CA SER A 667 18.03 -24.61 4.66
C SER A 667 19.21 -23.86 4.08
N ILE A 668 20.21 -23.55 4.90
CA ILE A 668 21.49 -22.97 4.43
C ILE A 668 22.22 -23.92 3.47
N PHE A 669 21.95 -25.23 3.56
CA PHE A 669 22.52 -26.27 2.70
C PHE A 669 21.71 -26.53 1.43
N ASN A 670 20.43 -26.15 1.41
CA ASN A 670 19.61 -26.23 0.21
C ASN A 670 19.74 -24.94 -0.59
N GLN A 671 20.47 -25.01 -1.70
CA GLN A 671 20.65 -23.87 -2.60
C GLN A 671 19.64 -23.87 -3.75
N ASN A 672 18.93 -24.96 -4.05
CA ASN A 672 18.10 -25.08 -5.25
C ASN A 672 16.61 -24.87 -4.93
N TRP A 673 16.08 -23.68 -5.24
CA TRP A 673 14.64 -23.36 -5.14
C TRP A 673 13.99 -23.16 -6.51
N GLU A 674 14.56 -23.78 -7.56
CA GLU A 674 14.05 -23.64 -8.94
C GLU A 674 12.63 -24.22 -9.10
N ASP A 675 12.24 -25.19 -8.28
CA ASP A 675 10.90 -25.78 -8.30
C ASP A 675 9.80 -24.85 -7.77
N TRP A 676 10.19 -23.82 -7.02
CA TRP A 676 9.28 -22.76 -6.57
C TRP A 676 9.16 -21.67 -7.63
N LYS A 677 8.62 -22.00 -8.80
CA LYS A 677 8.34 -21.02 -9.85
C LYS A 677 7.19 -20.11 -9.45
#